data_AF-A0A8H6P749-F1
#
_entry.id   AF-A0A8H6P749-F1
#
_cell.length_a   1.000
_cell.length_b   1.000
_cell.length_c   1.000
_cell.angle_alpha   90.00
_cell.angle_beta   90.00
_cell.angle_gamma   90.00
#
_symmetry.space_group_name_H-M   'P 1'
#
loop_
_entity.id
_entity.type
_entity.pdbx_description
1 polymer ?
#
loop_
_entity_poly.entity_id
_entity_poly.type
_entity_poly.pdbx_seq_one_letter_code
_entity_poly.pdbx_strand_id
1 'polypeptide(L)'
;MESPTSSSFGGQKRKIIDMSSDEEDARPPTGFRGFARASSRSESPPSSGLGSARRSPWNNNMQSATGAPRGGNANTSKGVTGGGNSFAARMMAKMGYKEGQGLGASGQGIVAPIEAQARPMGAGLGAVREKTKQAREEEKRQAAARGEVVEDSSDEERRRRRKKKEERQRESRSATGTPVPRAKPRFRTAREIEADMDGLEVPNVLKSLIDATGKEQRVLTSTAGLMTPLEFVNQGEGEALKIARRARHDLEAFADEWKGLTERKKFAELEEAQIVEQLDTNQLKTDQLTDLITAIGQLEIFEGDSTLARFDELTSKLESIEMKYRSEIEEYRLSETAVAAIHPLFRQAMEDWDPLQEPTFLVSNLRRLQPLLSRKKDDQAVSRPATSPYETMIYTLWLPRVRSALVNDWDVFDPSPATSLIVSWKEILPNFVLANVLDQLVVPKLSGGLSAWKPRSSRHHPSSHQGSRSPWWLFTWLQYLDERHTNPSQPTGLLSDVKRKFRKILKDWDLRKGLISGIELWRDALGSEFDVSLHNNLLPRLALHLRHHFKVDPQDQDLTALEDILEWKGFFKPNVIGLLLVAEFFPKWHKILYDWLTGNPNYDEVVFWFTWWRDQIPAEINELAVVDDEWNKGLQQMDLASRLDDRTELPHPTVAAQPVPAEDVPRAAPEPPAPPRKPKVVDEPTFKDVVESWCTDEGLIMLPLREAHPQTGQPLFRITASATGKGGVVAFVQGDLLYIQNKKAKDIWEPMYLNDQLVERAEGK
;
A
#
# COMPACT_ATOMS: atom_id res chain seq x y z
N MET A 1 77.12 1.36 4.15
CA MET A 1 76.47 1.96 5.33
C MET A 1 74.98 1.69 5.23
N GLU A 2 74.31 0.94 6.11
CA GLU A 2 74.78 0.05 7.19
C GLU A 2 73.79 -1.13 7.36
N SER A 3 74.27 -2.21 7.98
CA SER A 3 73.51 -3.38 8.50
C SER A 3 74.00 -3.59 9.96
N PRO A 4 73.35 -4.38 10.88
CA PRO A 4 72.65 -5.67 10.69
C PRO A 4 71.17 -5.58 11.16
N THR A 5 70.44 -6.45 11.90
CA THR A 5 70.64 -7.72 12.66
C THR A 5 69.25 -8.30 13.01
N SER A 6 68.96 -9.60 13.24
CA SER A 6 69.38 -10.86 12.59
C SER A 6 68.62 -12.06 13.24
N SER A 7 68.14 -13.04 12.45
CA SER A 7 67.69 -14.40 12.88
C SER A 7 66.43 -14.48 13.81
N SER A 8 65.70 -15.60 14.00
CA SER A 8 65.36 -16.84 13.26
C SER A 8 64.26 -17.61 14.06
N PHE A 9 63.73 -18.81 13.79
CA PHE A 9 63.96 -19.87 12.78
C PHE A 9 62.68 -20.76 12.63
N GLY A 10 62.37 -21.24 11.40
CA GLY A 10 61.48 -22.39 11.16
C GLY A 10 59.94 -22.14 11.13
N GLY A 11 59.11 -22.89 10.39
CA GLY A 11 59.42 -23.76 9.25
C GLY A 11 58.71 -25.14 9.23
N GLN A 12 57.69 -25.31 8.39
CA GLN A 12 57.29 -26.60 7.82
C GLN A 12 56.57 -26.40 6.47
N LYS A 13 56.61 -27.40 5.58
CA LYS A 13 56.27 -27.25 4.14
C LYS A 13 54.97 -27.97 3.78
N ARG A 14 54.21 -27.39 2.85
CA ARG A 14 53.21 -28.13 2.03
C ARG A 14 53.92 -29.16 1.16
N LYS A 15 53.23 -30.23 0.76
CA LYS A 15 53.64 -31.10 -0.35
C LYS A 15 52.43 -31.48 -1.20
N ILE A 16 52.58 -31.37 -2.51
CA ILE A 16 51.68 -31.85 -3.56
C ILE A 16 52.33 -33.11 -4.17
N ILE A 17 51.52 -34.07 -4.66
CA ILE A 17 51.80 -35.22 -5.56
C ILE A 17 50.64 -36.22 -5.36
N ASP A 18 50.15 -36.99 -6.34
CA ASP A 18 50.01 -36.82 -7.80
C ASP A 18 49.01 -37.92 -8.29
N MET A 19 48.63 -37.95 -9.56
CA MET A 19 47.73 -38.99 -10.13
C MET A 19 48.48 -40.27 -10.54
N SER A 20 47.80 -41.42 -10.50
CA SER A 20 48.09 -42.58 -11.37
C SER A 20 46.85 -43.44 -11.57
N SER A 21 46.76 -44.07 -12.74
CA SER A 21 45.82 -45.15 -13.08
C SER A 21 46.47 -46.52 -12.83
N ASP A 22 45.67 -47.57 -12.69
CA ASP A 22 45.73 -48.81 -13.49
C ASP A 22 44.61 -49.78 -13.06
N GLU A 23 44.37 -50.84 -13.85
CA GLU A 23 43.45 -51.95 -13.54
C GLU A 23 44.27 -53.28 -13.40
N GLU A 24 43.83 -54.53 -13.60
CA GLU A 24 42.61 -55.13 -14.16
C GLU A 24 42.44 -56.59 -13.65
N ASP A 25 41.26 -57.15 -13.94
CA ASP A 25 41.02 -58.55 -14.33
C ASP A 25 40.72 -59.70 -13.31
N ALA A 26 39.65 -60.41 -13.68
CA ALA A 26 39.35 -61.86 -13.62
C ALA A 26 39.60 -62.80 -12.40
N ARG A 27 38.61 -62.86 -11.50
CA ARG A 27 37.93 -64.11 -11.01
C ARG A 27 38.81 -65.26 -10.41
N PRO A 28 38.39 -66.56 -10.27
CA PRO A 28 38.11 -67.07 -8.91
C PRO A 28 38.73 -68.46 -8.54
N PRO A 29 38.65 -68.87 -7.26
CA PRO A 29 38.64 -70.29 -6.90
C PRO A 29 37.37 -70.73 -6.14
N THR A 30 36.96 -71.98 -6.37
CA THR A 30 35.75 -72.60 -5.79
C THR A 30 35.97 -73.15 -4.37
N GLY A 31 34.98 -73.02 -3.47
CA GLY A 31 35.00 -73.65 -2.16
C GLY A 31 33.61 -73.88 -1.55
N PHE A 32 33.03 -75.06 -1.76
CA PHE A 32 31.69 -75.40 -1.26
C PHE A 32 31.73 -75.97 0.17
N ARG A 33 31.21 -75.24 1.17
CA ARG A 33 30.96 -75.78 2.52
C ARG A 33 29.77 -75.12 3.24
N GLY A 34 28.86 -75.96 3.72
CA GLY A 34 28.15 -75.80 5.00
C GLY A 34 27.03 -74.77 5.06
N PHE A 35 25.77 -75.25 5.09
CA PHE A 35 24.64 -74.47 5.59
C PHE A 35 24.82 -74.18 7.09
N ALA A 36 24.83 -72.90 7.46
CA ALA A 36 24.71 -72.45 8.84
C ALA A 36 23.51 -71.47 8.96
N ARG A 37 22.68 -71.62 9.99
CA ARG A 37 21.59 -70.68 10.27
C ARG A 37 22.17 -69.38 10.83
N ALA A 38 21.97 -68.27 10.12
CA ALA A 38 22.23 -66.94 10.67
C ALA A 38 21.06 -66.53 11.59
N SER A 39 21.32 -66.42 12.89
CA SER A 39 20.41 -65.80 13.86
C SER A 39 20.92 -64.41 14.22
N SER A 40 20.35 -63.36 13.61
CA SER A 40 20.71 -61.97 13.89
C SER A 40 19.44 -61.11 13.99
N ARG A 41 18.99 -60.87 15.23
CA ARG A 41 18.23 -59.65 15.53
C ARG A 41 19.22 -58.47 15.46
N SER A 42 18.82 -57.37 14.85
CA SER A 42 19.57 -56.12 14.92
C SER A 42 19.40 -55.49 16.31
N GLU A 43 20.50 -55.30 17.05
CA GLU A 43 20.53 -54.49 18.27
C GLU A 43 20.74 -53.01 17.94
N SER A 44 20.17 -52.12 18.75
CA SER A 44 20.25 -50.67 18.54
C SER A 44 21.55 -50.08 19.11
N PRO A 45 22.26 -49.20 18.39
CA PRO A 45 23.36 -48.40 18.95
C PRO A 45 22.84 -47.31 19.92
N PRO A 46 23.69 -46.75 20.81
CA PRO A 46 23.23 -46.37 22.15
C PRO A 46 23.20 -44.86 22.46
N SER A 47 22.65 -44.53 23.63
CA SER A 47 22.68 -43.21 24.26
C SER A 47 23.90 -43.03 25.18
N SER A 48 24.65 -41.94 25.01
CA SER A 48 25.55 -41.34 26.02
C SER A 48 25.77 -39.85 25.70
N GLY A 49 26.31 -39.05 26.63
CA GLY A 49 26.49 -37.60 26.40
C GLY A 49 27.33 -36.86 27.44
N LEU A 50 27.24 -35.52 27.40
CA LEU A 50 27.90 -34.45 28.18
C LEU A 50 29.24 -33.88 27.63
N GLY A 51 29.25 -32.54 27.46
CA GLY A 51 30.44 -31.67 27.32
C GLY A 51 30.63 -31.00 25.94
N SER A 52 30.92 -29.69 25.82
CA SER A 52 30.82 -28.60 26.80
C SER A 52 30.76 -27.18 26.17
N ALA A 53 29.89 -26.34 26.74
CA ALA A 53 29.74 -24.86 26.70
C ALA A 53 30.60 -23.93 25.79
N ARG A 54 29.90 -22.96 25.13
CA ARG A 54 30.14 -21.48 25.03
C ARG A 54 29.21 -20.88 23.93
N ARG A 55 28.54 -19.73 24.03
CA ARG A 55 28.38 -18.68 25.08
C ARG A 55 26.88 -18.22 25.18
N SER A 56 26.58 -17.34 26.14
CA SER A 56 25.32 -16.61 26.38
C SER A 56 25.60 -15.07 26.30
N PRO A 57 24.71 -14.11 26.65
CA PRO A 57 23.24 -14.12 26.84
C PRO A 57 22.46 -12.91 26.24
N TRP A 58 21.15 -13.06 26.02
CA TRP A 58 20.05 -12.19 26.56
C TRP A 58 18.71 -12.70 25.97
N ASN A 59 17.61 -12.96 26.66
CA ASN A 59 17.03 -12.62 27.98
C ASN A 59 15.68 -11.93 27.75
N ASN A 60 14.57 -12.67 27.96
CA ASN A 60 13.53 -12.17 28.87
C ASN A 60 12.72 -13.33 29.48
N ASN A 61 11.97 -13.04 30.54
CA ASN A 61 11.37 -14.00 31.46
C ASN A 61 9.83 -13.86 31.51
N MET A 62 9.12 -15.01 31.58
CA MET A 62 7.93 -15.11 32.43
C MET A 62 7.70 -16.54 32.92
N GLN A 63 7.24 -16.69 34.16
CA GLN A 63 7.26 -17.95 34.89
C GLN A 63 6.04 -18.85 34.66
N SER A 64 6.27 -20.16 34.69
CA SER A 64 5.24 -21.19 34.83
C SER A 64 4.92 -21.49 36.30
N ALA A 65 3.65 -21.70 36.64
CA ALA A 65 3.23 -22.28 37.92
C ALA A 65 2.26 -23.46 37.73
N THR A 66 2.86 -24.65 37.64
CA THR A 66 2.54 -25.85 38.45
C THR A 66 1.08 -26.23 38.73
N GLY A 67 0.67 -27.45 38.36
CA GLY A 67 -0.55 -28.09 38.91
C GLY A 67 -1.02 -29.36 38.22
N ALA A 68 -0.52 -30.53 38.63
CA ALA A 68 -1.03 -31.85 38.23
C ALA A 68 -0.62 -32.93 39.26
N PRO A 69 -1.24 -34.13 39.32
CA PRO A 69 -2.58 -34.52 38.85
C PRO A 69 -3.42 -35.24 39.94
N ARG A 70 -4.75 -35.34 39.76
CA ARG A 70 -5.52 -36.50 40.29
C ARG A 70 -6.86 -36.66 39.56
N GLY A 71 -7.26 -37.91 39.29
CA GLY A 71 -8.50 -38.23 38.57
C GLY A 71 -9.65 -38.63 39.49
N GLY A 72 -10.87 -38.66 38.93
CA GLY A 72 -12.08 -39.18 39.55
C GLY A 72 -13.07 -39.63 38.46
N ASN A 73 -13.63 -40.82 38.59
CA ASN A 73 -14.48 -41.46 37.58
C ASN A 73 -15.95 -41.45 38.03
N ALA A 74 -16.84 -40.80 37.27
CA ALA A 74 -18.28 -41.02 37.41
C ALA A 74 -19.10 -40.59 36.17
N ASN A 75 -20.00 -41.49 35.80
CA ASN A 75 -21.11 -41.33 34.86
C ASN A 75 -22.10 -40.23 35.31
N THR A 76 -22.80 -39.58 34.36
CA THR A 76 -24.29 -39.47 34.26
C THR A 76 -24.79 -38.14 33.64
N SER A 77 -25.62 -38.26 32.59
CA SER A 77 -26.56 -37.29 31.96
C SER A 77 -26.47 -35.78 32.31
N LYS A 78 -26.50 -34.87 31.32
CA LYS A 78 -27.73 -34.48 30.59
C LYS A 78 -27.40 -33.64 29.34
N GLY A 79 -28.28 -33.67 28.35
CA GLY A 79 -28.25 -32.69 27.26
C GLY A 79 -28.67 -31.30 27.74
N VAL A 80 -27.91 -30.27 27.37
CA VAL A 80 -28.28 -28.86 27.60
C VAL A 80 -28.92 -28.31 26.33
N THR A 81 -30.25 -28.46 26.23
CA THR A 81 -31.06 -27.68 25.29
C THR A 81 -31.19 -26.25 25.82
N GLY A 82 -30.30 -25.36 25.37
CA GLY A 82 -30.36 -23.93 25.65
C GLY A 82 -29.70 -23.14 24.52
N GLY A 83 -30.32 -22.10 23.96
CA GLY A 83 -31.66 -21.59 24.20
C GLY A 83 -31.88 -20.34 23.34
N GLY A 84 -33.05 -20.22 22.70
CA GLY A 84 -33.31 -19.32 21.56
C GLY A 84 -33.33 -17.81 21.84
N ASN A 85 -32.51 -17.29 22.76
CA ASN A 85 -32.50 -15.87 23.14
C ASN A 85 -31.12 -15.28 23.47
N SER A 86 -30.01 -15.98 23.14
CA SER A 86 -28.66 -15.40 23.31
C SER A 86 -28.40 -14.27 22.31
N PHE A 87 -27.52 -13.32 22.68
CA PHE A 87 -27.08 -12.24 21.79
C PHE A 87 -26.48 -12.79 20.49
N ALA A 88 -25.65 -13.84 20.60
CA ALA A 88 -25.08 -14.55 19.46
C ALA A 88 -26.17 -15.13 18.53
N ALA A 89 -27.22 -15.77 19.07
CA ALA A 89 -28.31 -16.31 18.25
C ALA A 89 -29.04 -15.21 17.47
N ARG A 90 -29.29 -14.06 18.10
CA ARG A 90 -29.91 -12.90 17.42
C ARG A 90 -29.00 -12.28 16.37
N MET A 91 -27.70 -12.20 16.62
CA MET A 91 -26.71 -11.72 15.66
C MET A 91 -26.58 -12.65 14.45
N MET A 92 -26.50 -13.97 14.68
CA MET A 92 -26.49 -14.97 13.60
C MET A 92 -27.77 -14.91 12.77
N ALA A 93 -28.95 -14.83 13.39
CA ALA A 93 -30.22 -14.69 12.68
C ALA A 93 -30.30 -13.41 11.84
N LYS A 94 -29.77 -12.27 12.34
CA LYS A 94 -29.67 -11.02 11.57
C LYS A 94 -28.71 -11.13 10.39
N MET A 95 -27.71 -12.02 10.47
CA MET A 95 -26.80 -12.38 9.36
C MET A 95 -27.32 -13.55 8.49
N GLY A 96 -28.62 -13.88 8.57
CA GLY A 96 -29.28 -14.85 7.68
C GLY A 96 -29.27 -16.31 8.13
N TYR A 97 -28.69 -16.64 9.30
CA TYR A 97 -28.71 -18.00 9.85
C TYR A 97 -30.14 -18.46 10.16
N LYS A 98 -30.45 -19.70 9.80
CA LYS A 98 -31.69 -20.39 10.15
C LYS A 98 -31.36 -21.64 10.95
N GLU A 99 -32.17 -21.92 11.97
CA GLU A 99 -31.97 -23.09 12.84
C GLU A 99 -32.06 -24.39 12.01
N GLY A 100 -30.99 -25.19 12.04
CA GLY A 100 -30.84 -26.39 11.20
C GLY A 100 -30.17 -26.18 9.84
N GLN A 101 -29.74 -24.95 9.50
CA GLN A 101 -28.90 -24.65 8.33
C GLN A 101 -27.48 -24.23 8.76
N GLY A 102 -26.54 -24.21 7.81
CA GLY A 102 -25.16 -23.81 8.08
C GLY A 102 -25.00 -22.31 8.32
N LEU A 103 -23.94 -21.91 9.01
CA LEU A 103 -23.61 -20.50 9.23
C LEU A 103 -23.05 -19.86 7.95
N GLY A 104 -23.57 -18.68 7.57
CA GLY A 104 -23.17 -17.92 6.39
C GLY A 104 -24.30 -17.73 5.38
N ALA A 105 -24.19 -16.71 4.51
CA ALA A 105 -25.27 -16.26 3.63
C ALA A 105 -25.81 -17.33 2.64
N SER A 106 -24.98 -18.32 2.32
CA SER A 106 -25.28 -19.47 1.45
C SER A 106 -25.44 -20.79 2.22
N GLY A 107 -25.47 -20.76 3.56
CA GLY A 107 -25.66 -21.95 4.41
C GLY A 107 -24.47 -22.90 4.46
N GLN A 108 -23.25 -22.44 4.16
CA GLN A 108 -22.04 -23.27 3.98
C GLN A 108 -21.38 -23.78 5.27
N GLY A 109 -21.53 -23.06 6.39
CA GLY A 109 -20.90 -23.42 7.67
C GLY A 109 -21.44 -24.72 8.27
N ILE A 110 -20.66 -25.34 9.17
CA ILE A 110 -20.94 -26.68 9.69
C ILE A 110 -22.17 -26.65 10.64
N VAL A 111 -23.16 -27.51 10.39
CA VAL A 111 -24.45 -27.52 11.11
C VAL A 111 -24.36 -28.15 12.51
N ALA A 112 -23.44 -29.10 12.71
CA ALA A 112 -23.25 -29.80 13.98
C ALA A 112 -21.77 -29.80 14.41
N PRO A 113 -21.45 -29.65 15.71
CA PRO A 113 -20.07 -29.73 16.20
C PRO A 113 -19.39 -31.05 15.81
N ILE A 114 -18.11 -30.99 15.43
CA ILE A 114 -17.36 -32.16 14.96
C ILE A 114 -17.05 -33.10 16.14
N GLU A 115 -17.73 -34.24 16.21
CA GLU A 115 -17.43 -35.30 17.18
C GLU A 115 -16.09 -36.00 16.85
N ALA A 116 -15.12 -35.92 17.77
CA ALA A 116 -13.81 -36.56 17.62
C ALA A 116 -13.87 -38.05 18.01
N GLN A 117 -13.78 -38.94 17.02
CA GLN A 117 -13.77 -40.39 17.26
C GLN A 117 -12.37 -40.89 17.66
N ALA A 118 -12.19 -41.21 18.95
CA ALA A 118 -10.97 -41.83 19.44
C ALA A 118 -10.73 -43.23 18.81
N ARG A 119 -9.48 -43.53 18.41
CA ARG A 119 -9.10 -44.86 17.91
C ARG A 119 -8.93 -45.85 19.08
N PRO A 120 -9.37 -47.11 18.97
CA PRO A 120 -8.92 -48.17 19.86
C PRO A 120 -7.41 -48.42 19.66
N MET A 121 -6.66 -48.56 20.75
CA MET A 121 -5.22 -48.84 20.69
C MET A 121 -4.96 -50.19 19.99
N GLY A 122 -3.92 -50.22 19.15
CA GLY A 122 -3.50 -51.43 18.42
C GLY A 122 -4.19 -51.67 17.07
N ALA A 123 -5.17 -50.85 16.68
CA ALA A 123 -5.81 -50.96 15.36
C ALA A 123 -4.98 -50.25 14.25
N GLY A 124 -4.65 -50.99 13.19
CA GLY A 124 -3.96 -50.44 12.01
C GLY A 124 -4.81 -49.48 11.18
N LEU A 125 -4.16 -48.66 10.35
CA LEU A 125 -4.78 -47.53 9.61
C LEU A 125 -6.03 -47.90 8.79
N GLY A 126 -6.06 -49.09 8.17
CA GLY A 126 -7.21 -49.55 7.38
C GLY A 126 -8.42 -50.06 8.18
N ALA A 127 -8.30 -50.25 9.51
CA ALA A 127 -9.32 -50.93 10.32
C ALA A 127 -10.46 -50.02 10.82
N VAL A 128 -10.28 -48.69 10.77
CA VAL A 128 -11.25 -47.71 11.30
C VAL A 128 -11.53 -46.66 10.22
N ARG A 129 -12.81 -46.41 9.90
CA ARG A 129 -13.21 -45.35 8.96
C ARG A 129 -12.99 -43.98 9.62
N GLU A 130 -11.88 -43.33 9.31
CA GLU A 130 -11.40 -42.13 10.01
C GLU A 130 -12.35 -40.93 9.93
N LYS A 131 -12.96 -40.68 8.76
CA LYS A 131 -14.10 -39.75 8.65
C LYS A 131 -15.32 -40.33 9.36
N THR A 132 -15.92 -39.59 10.28
CA THR A 132 -17.20 -39.93 10.94
C THR A 132 -18.37 -39.93 9.93
N LYS A 133 -19.57 -40.36 10.36
CA LYS A 133 -20.78 -40.32 9.51
C LYS A 133 -21.21 -38.89 9.21
N GLN A 134 -21.33 -38.06 10.26
CA GLN A 134 -21.66 -36.64 10.19
C GLN A 134 -20.74 -35.90 9.18
N ALA A 135 -19.42 -36.12 9.26
CA ALA A 135 -18.46 -35.49 8.36
C ALA A 135 -18.67 -35.85 6.88
N ARG A 136 -19.00 -37.12 6.56
CA ARG A 136 -19.32 -37.52 5.17
C ARG A 136 -20.66 -36.96 4.69
N GLU A 137 -21.63 -36.83 5.58
CA GLU A 137 -22.95 -36.29 5.23
C GLU A 137 -22.88 -34.77 4.97
N GLU A 138 -22.05 -34.04 5.71
CA GLU A 138 -21.76 -32.61 5.46
C GLU A 138 -20.92 -32.40 4.20
N GLU A 139 -19.88 -33.22 3.98
CA GLU A 139 -19.07 -33.22 2.75
C GLU A 139 -19.95 -33.46 1.51
N LYS A 140 -20.89 -34.41 1.58
CA LYS A 140 -21.86 -34.69 0.50
C LYS A 140 -22.89 -33.57 0.31
N ARG A 141 -23.26 -32.85 1.39
CA ARG A 141 -24.11 -31.65 1.33
C ARG A 141 -23.40 -30.49 0.64
N GLN A 142 -22.14 -30.22 1.01
CA GLN A 142 -21.32 -29.14 0.41
C GLN A 142 -20.90 -29.43 -1.03
N ALA A 143 -20.80 -30.70 -1.43
CA ALA A 143 -20.64 -31.09 -2.83
C ALA A 143 -21.91 -30.83 -3.64
N ALA A 144 -23.06 -31.31 -3.16
CA ALA A 144 -24.35 -31.09 -3.83
C ALA A 144 -24.71 -29.59 -3.95
N ALA A 145 -24.37 -28.78 -2.95
CA ALA A 145 -24.54 -27.32 -3.00
C ALA A 145 -23.63 -26.61 -4.02
N ARG A 146 -22.54 -27.24 -4.46
CA ARG A 146 -21.66 -26.78 -5.55
C ARG A 146 -22.04 -27.34 -6.92
N GLY A 147 -23.07 -28.19 -6.99
CA GLY A 147 -23.46 -28.89 -8.22
C GLY A 147 -22.59 -30.11 -8.56
N GLU A 148 -21.59 -30.43 -7.74
CA GLU A 148 -20.68 -31.56 -7.95
C GLU A 148 -21.29 -32.87 -7.42
N VAL A 149 -21.39 -33.87 -8.30
CA VAL A 149 -21.74 -35.23 -7.88
C VAL A 149 -20.48 -35.91 -7.34
N VAL A 150 -20.19 -35.74 -6.05
CA VAL A 150 -19.11 -36.49 -5.38
C VAL A 150 -19.51 -37.96 -5.26
N GLU A 151 -19.01 -38.75 -6.21
CA GLU A 151 -19.10 -40.21 -6.20
C GLU A 151 -17.98 -40.76 -5.31
N ASP A 152 -18.27 -40.89 -4.00
CA ASP A 152 -17.43 -41.65 -3.07
C ASP A 152 -17.13 -43.02 -3.70
N SER A 153 -15.86 -43.45 -3.69
CA SER A 153 -15.40 -44.75 -4.20
C SER A 153 -16.27 -45.92 -3.68
N SER A 154 -16.79 -45.77 -2.46
CA SER A 154 -17.79 -46.68 -1.88
C SER A 154 -19.06 -46.84 -2.70
N ASP A 155 -19.63 -45.78 -3.30
CA ASP A 155 -20.88 -45.84 -4.08
C ASP A 155 -20.63 -46.34 -5.51
N GLU A 156 -19.45 -46.12 -6.10
CA GLU A 156 -19.05 -46.76 -7.36
C GLU A 156 -18.87 -48.28 -7.17
N GLU A 157 -18.22 -48.72 -6.09
CA GLU A 157 -18.15 -50.16 -5.77
C GLU A 157 -19.54 -50.74 -5.48
N ARG A 158 -20.43 -49.97 -4.86
CA ARG A 158 -21.83 -50.36 -4.56
C ARG A 158 -22.68 -50.44 -5.83
N ARG A 159 -22.48 -49.54 -6.80
CA ARG A 159 -23.06 -49.62 -8.15
C ARG A 159 -22.56 -50.83 -8.91
N ARG A 160 -21.25 -51.12 -8.88
CA ARG A 160 -20.67 -52.35 -9.48
C ARG A 160 -21.26 -53.60 -8.85
N ARG A 161 -21.36 -53.67 -7.51
CA ARG A 161 -22.04 -54.76 -6.78
C ARG A 161 -23.54 -54.87 -7.11
N ARG A 162 -24.20 -53.76 -7.44
CA ARG A 162 -25.63 -53.71 -7.84
C ARG A 162 -25.84 -54.19 -9.27
N LYS A 163 -25.07 -53.68 -10.25
CA LYS A 163 -25.01 -54.23 -11.63
C LYS A 163 -24.73 -55.73 -11.62
N LYS A 164 -23.69 -56.17 -10.89
CA LYS A 164 -23.29 -57.58 -10.77
C LYS A 164 -24.30 -58.47 -10.02
N LYS A 165 -25.32 -57.86 -9.37
CA LYS A 165 -26.49 -58.55 -8.80
C LYS A 165 -27.66 -58.58 -9.78
N GLU A 166 -27.87 -57.52 -10.55
CA GLU A 166 -28.92 -57.39 -11.57
C GLU A 166 -28.61 -58.24 -12.81
N GLU A 167 -27.34 -58.35 -13.22
CA GLU A 167 -26.83 -59.29 -14.23
C GLU A 167 -27.18 -60.73 -13.84
N ARG A 168 -26.81 -61.15 -12.62
CA ARG A 168 -27.18 -62.46 -12.05
C ARG A 168 -28.68 -62.69 -11.96
N GLN A 169 -29.49 -61.63 -11.84
CA GLN A 169 -30.95 -61.73 -11.81
C GLN A 169 -31.58 -61.85 -13.21
N ARG A 170 -30.91 -61.33 -14.25
CA ARG A 170 -31.26 -61.56 -15.67
C ARG A 170 -30.85 -62.97 -16.12
N GLU A 171 -29.64 -63.39 -15.75
CA GLU A 171 -29.10 -64.74 -16.00
C GLU A 171 -30.01 -65.83 -15.40
N SER A 172 -30.50 -65.61 -14.17
CA SER A 172 -31.48 -66.48 -13.47
C SER A 172 -32.90 -66.50 -14.08
N ARG A 173 -33.13 -65.87 -15.24
CA ARG A 173 -34.45 -65.77 -15.88
C ARG A 173 -34.55 -66.40 -17.27
N SER A 174 -33.47 -67.03 -17.75
CA SER A 174 -33.38 -67.56 -19.14
C SER A 174 -33.12 -69.07 -19.23
N ALA A 175 -33.29 -69.83 -18.14
CA ALA A 175 -33.09 -71.29 -18.14
C ALA A 175 -34.15 -72.02 -17.31
N THR A 176 -34.97 -72.84 -17.97
CA THR A 176 -35.88 -73.79 -17.31
C THR A 176 -35.09 -75.01 -16.85
N GLY A 177 -34.45 -74.89 -15.67
CA GLY A 177 -33.70 -75.97 -15.04
C GLY A 177 -33.54 -75.75 -13.55
N THR A 178 -33.77 -76.78 -12.75
CA THR A 178 -33.79 -76.70 -11.29
C THR A 178 -32.41 -76.27 -10.76
N PRO A 179 -32.29 -75.15 -10.02
CA PRO A 179 -30.99 -74.61 -9.63
C PRO A 179 -30.37 -75.43 -8.49
N VAL A 180 -29.63 -76.49 -8.83
CA VAL A 180 -28.70 -77.14 -7.90
C VAL A 180 -27.63 -76.11 -7.52
N PRO A 181 -27.52 -75.69 -6.25
CA PRO A 181 -26.52 -74.72 -5.86
C PRO A 181 -25.14 -75.36 -5.96
N ARG A 182 -24.35 -74.99 -6.97
CA ARG A 182 -22.91 -75.32 -7.00
C ARG A 182 -22.28 -74.74 -5.75
N ALA A 183 -21.96 -75.61 -4.79
CA ALA A 183 -21.25 -75.24 -3.58
C ALA A 183 -19.94 -74.55 -4.01
N LYS A 184 -19.65 -73.38 -3.43
CA LYS A 184 -18.32 -72.76 -3.60
C LYS A 184 -17.28 -73.80 -3.14
N PRO A 185 -16.28 -74.15 -3.96
CA PRO A 185 -15.25 -75.09 -3.54
C PRO A 185 -14.60 -74.54 -2.26
N ARG A 186 -14.68 -75.31 -1.17
CA ARG A 186 -14.14 -74.91 0.14
C ARG A 186 -12.62 -74.96 0.20
N PHE A 187 -11.99 -75.52 -0.84
CA PHE A 187 -10.56 -75.71 -1.01
C PHE A 187 -10.24 -75.49 -2.49
N ARG A 188 -9.16 -74.76 -2.79
CA ARG A 188 -8.62 -74.62 -4.14
C ARG A 188 -7.69 -75.79 -4.43
N THR A 189 -7.66 -76.32 -5.65
CA THR A 189 -6.63 -77.29 -6.06
C THR A 189 -5.30 -76.59 -6.34
N ALA A 190 -4.16 -77.30 -6.28
CA ALA A 190 -2.87 -76.68 -6.58
C ALA A 190 -2.81 -76.08 -8.00
N ARG A 191 -3.46 -76.73 -8.98
CA ARG A 191 -3.58 -76.22 -10.36
C ARG A 191 -4.47 -74.98 -10.48
N GLU A 192 -5.48 -74.85 -9.62
CA GLU A 192 -6.26 -73.60 -9.52
C GLU A 192 -5.43 -72.48 -8.88
N ILE A 193 -4.44 -72.79 -8.01
CA ILE A 193 -3.52 -71.80 -7.46
C ILE A 193 -2.47 -71.40 -8.51
N GLU A 194 -1.93 -72.35 -9.29
CA GLU A 194 -1.08 -72.08 -10.46
C GLU A 194 -1.80 -71.23 -11.54
N ALA A 195 -3.13 -71.40 -11.70
CA ALA A 195 -3.93 -70.67 -12.68
C ALA A 195 -4.52 -69.33 -12.17
N ASP A 196 -4.71 -69.16 -10.86
CA ASP A 196 -5.12 -67.89 -10.23
C ASP A 196 -3.93 -66.91 -10.08
N MET A 197 -2.69 -67.38 -10.23
CA MET A 197 -1.47 -66.63 -9.93
C MET A 197 -0.46 -66.74 -11.07
N ASP A 198 -0.59 -65.84 -12.05
CA ASP A 198 0.29 -65.76 -13.22
C ASP A 198 1.79 -65.89 -12.85
N GLY A 199 2.47 -66.84 -13.48
CA GLY A 199 3.89 -67.12 -13.30
C GLY A 199 4.27 -68.01 -12.10
N LEU A 200 3.33 -68.48 -11.27
CA LEU A 200 3.64 -69.39 -10.17
C LEU A 200 3.91 -70.82 -10.65
N GLU A 201 5.17 -71.15 -10.92
CA GLU A 201 5.60 -72.54 -11.14
C GLU A 201 5.81 -73.28 -9.80
N VAL A 202 4.84 -74.09 -9.39
CA VAL A 202 5.00 -74.95 -8.19
C VAL A 202 6.10 -76.01 -8.44
N PRO A 203 7.11 -76.15 -7.57
CA PRO A 203 8.19 -77.14 -7.77
C PRO A 203 7.69 -78.59 -7.84
N ASN A 204 8.29 -79.39 -8.73
CA ASN A 204 7.87 -80.77 -8.99
C ASN A 204 7.86 -81.68 -7.75
N VAL A 205 8.68 -81.38 -6.73
CA VAL A 205 8.69 -82.08 -5.43
C VAL A 205 7.33 -81.99 -4.71
N LEU A 206 6.58 -80.89 -4.88
CA LEU A 206 5.25 -80.73 -4.32
C LEU A 206 4.14 -81.26 -5.25
N LYS A 207 4.46 -81.57 -6.52
CA LYS A 207 3.50 -82.06 -7.52
C LYS A 207 3.17 -83.54 -7.39
N SER A 208 4.10 -84.35 -6.85
CA SER A 208 3.91 -85.80 -6.61
C SER A 208 4.50 -86.25 -5.28
N LEU A 209 3.64 -86.55 -4.30
CA LEU A 209 4.05 -87.17 -3.03
C LEU A 209 4.15 -88.70 -3.20
N ILE A 210 5.35 -89.24 -3.02
CA ILE A 210 5.65 -90.67 -3.10
C ILE A 210 6.09 -91.16 -1.72
N ASP A 211 5.46 -92.21 -1.21
CA ASP A 211 5.89 -92.90 0.00
C ASP A 211 6.82 -94.07 -0.37
N ALA A 212 7.95 -94.14 0.34
CA ALA A 212 9.01 -95.13 0.19
C ALA A 212 9.32 -95.86 1.51
N THR A 213 8.44 -95.76 2.52
CA THR A 213 8.59 -96.46 3.81
C THR A 213 8.09 -97.92 3.76
N GLY A 214 7.32 -98.29 2.73
CA GLY A 214 6.90 -99.66 2.45
C GLY A 214 7.85 -100.43 1.51
N LYS A 215 7.61 -101.74 1.36
CA LYS A 215 8.32 -102.60 0.37
C LYS A 215 7.96 -102.29 -1.09
N GLU A 216 6.95 -101.46 -1.32
CA GLU A 216 6.52 -100.96 -2.62
C GLU A 216 6.42 -99.44 -2.53
N GLN A 217 6.95 -98.73 -3.53
CA GLN A 217 6.76 -97.28 -3.62
C GLN A 217 5.32 -96.98 -4.03
N ARG A 218 4.60 -96.16 -3.27
CA ARG A 218 3.19 -95.81 -3.52
C ARG A 218 3.02 -94.31 -3.62
N VAL A 219 2.44 -93.85 -4.74
CA VAL A 219 2.09 -92.42 -4.94
C VAL A 219 0.86 -92.12 -4.09
N LEU A 220 1.06 -91.49 -2.92
CA LEU A 220 -0.02 -91.29 -1.95
C LEU A 220 -1.01 -90.20 -2.38
N THR A 221 -0.56 -89.15 -3.08
CA THR A 221 -1.46 -88.10 -3.58
C THR A 221 -0.88 -87.37 -4.78
N SER A 222 -1.67 -87.28 -5.86
CA SER A 222 -1.46 -86.31 -6.94
C SER A 222 -2.10 -84.97 -6.55
N THR A 223 -1.47 -83.85 -6.93
CA THR A 223 -1.80 -82.48 -6.50
C THR A 223 -3.27 -82.06 -6.67
N ALA A 224 -4.01 -82.67 -7.60
CA ALA A 224 -5.44 -82.44 -7.77
C ALA A 224 -6.28 -82.87 -6.55
N GLY A 225 -5.92 -83.98 -5.88
CA GLY A 225 -6.63 -84.52 -4.72
C GLY A 225 -6.08 -84.04 -3.36
N LEU A 226 -4.93 -83.35 -3.37
CA LEU A 226 -4.20 -82.97 -2.15
C LEU A 226 -4.98 -81.99 -1.27
N MET A 227 -5.84 -81.17 -1.88
CA MET A 227 -6.63 -80.12 -1.22
C MET A 227 -8.09 -80.52 -0.88
N THR A 228 -8.65 -81.55 -1.51
CA THR A 228 -9.96 -82.10 -1.14
C THR A 228 -9.92 -82.86 0.18
N PRO A 229 -10.99 -82.86 1.00
CA PRO A 229 -11.11 -83.80 2.12
C PRO A 229 -11.34 -85.22 1.58
N LEU A 230 -10.55 -86.19 2.05
CA LEU A 230 -10.78 -87.61 1.82
C LEU A 230 -11.63 -88.15 2.97
N GLU A 231 -12.89 -88.50 2.71
CA GLU A 231 -13.78 -89.14 3.69
C GLU A 231 -13.53 -90.66 3.78
N PHE A 232 -12.29 -91.04 4.12
CA PHE A 232 -11.94 -92.39 4.54
C PHE A 232 -11.08 -92.35 5.80
N VAL A 233 -11.32 -93.30 6.70
CA VAL A 233 -10.65 -93.39 8.01
C VAL A 233 -10.18 -94.81 8.24
N ASN A 234 -8.92 -95.10 7.87
CA ASN A 234 -8.19 -96.27 8.37
C ASN A 234 -6.95 -95.82 9.16
N GLN A 235 -6.63 -96.56 10.22
CA GLN A 235 -5.71 -96.08 11.27
C GLN A 235 -4.24 -95.94 10.83
N GLY A 236 -3.84 -96.55 9.70
CA GLY A 236 -2.52 -96.35 9.09
C GLY A 236 -2.37 -95.06 8.28
N GLU A 237 -3.48 -94.48 7.81
CA GLU A 237 -3.47 -93.33 6.87
C GLU A 237 -3.29 -91.99 7.58
N GLY A 238 -3.25 -91.98 8.92
CA GLY A 238 -2.99 -90.80 9.73
C GLY A 238 -1.59 -90.19 9.48
N GLU A 239 -0.62 -90.97 9.02
CA GLU A 239 0.70 -90.49 8.61
C GLU A 239 0.62 -89.76 7.25
N ALA A 240 -0.05 -90.37 6.27
CA ALA A 240 -0.33 -89.76 4.97
C ALA A 240 -1.11 -88.43 5.11
N LEU A 241 -2.11 -88.38 5.98
CA LEU A 241 -2.86 -87.16 6.29
C LEU A 241 -2.01 -86.07 6.97
N LYS A 242 -1.02 -86.43 7.80
CA LYS A 242 -0.04 -85.47 8.35
C LYS A 242 0.89 -84.95 7.24
N ILE A 243 1.36 -85.81 6.34
CA ILE A 243 2.24 -85.45 5.22
C ILE A 243 1.50 -84.53 4.24
N ALA A 244 0.29 -84.90 3.82
CA ALA A 244 -0.55 -84.07 2.98
C ALA A 244 -0.86 -82.72 3.64
N ARG A 245 -1.15 -82.67 4.95
CA ARG A 245 -1.37 -81.40 5.67
C ARG A 245 -0.14 -80.51 5.72
N ARG A 246 1.08 -81.07 5.85
CA ARG A 246 2.32 -80.29 5.70
C ARG A 246 2.43 -79.75 4.28
N ALA A 247 2.33 -80.60 3.26
CA ALA A 247 2.41 -80.17 1.86
C ALA A 247 1.35 -79.13 1.47
N ARG A 248 0.14 -79.13 2.07
CA ARG A 248 -0.82 -78.02 1.94
C ARG A 248 -0.26 -76.72 2.51
N HIS A 249 0.23 -76.75 3.75
CA HIS A 249 0.78 -75.58 4.44
C HIS A 249 2.03 -75.04 3.73
N ASP A 250 2.88 -75.93 3.22
CA ASP A 250 4.06 -75.59 2.42
C ASP A 250 3.63 -74.91 1.09
N LEU A 251 2.62 -75.45 0.38
CA LEU A 251 2.04 -74.84 -0.83
C LEU A 251 1.36 -73.49 -0.56
N GLU A 252 0.64 -73.37 0.55
CA GLU A 252 0.02 -72.10 0.99
C GLU A 252 1.09 -71.06 1.33
N ALA A 253 2.17 -71.47 2.00
CA ALA A 253 3.33 -70.61 2.28
C ALA A 253 4.04 -70.16 0.98
N PHE A 254 4.32 -71.05 0.03
CA PHE A 254 4.89 -70.66 -1.27
C PHE A 254 3.98 -69.70 -2.05
N ALA A 255 2.66 -69.90 -1.99
CA ALA A 255 1.71 -68.98 -2.61
C ALA A 255 1.69 -67.60 -1.91
N ASP A 256 1.80 -67.54 -0.59
CA ASP A 256 1.86 -66.27 0.15
C ASP A 256 3.23 -65.58 0.01
N GLU A 257 4.33 -66.31 -0.12
CA GLU A 257 5.64 -65.77 -0.48
C GLU A 257 5.65 -65.21 -1.91
N TRP A 258 5.01 -65.87 -2.89
CA TRP A 258 4.87 -65.36 -4.25
C TRP A 258 3.97 -64.13 -4.33
N LYS A 259 2.89 -64.05 -3.54
CA LYS A 259 2.10 -62.82 -3.37
C LYS A 259 2.98 -61.72 -2.78
N GLY A 260 3.70 -61.98 -1.69
CA GLY A 260 4.62 -61.02 -1.09
C GLY A 260 5.73 -60.55 -2.04
N LEU A 261 6.25 -61.41 -2.91
CA LEU A 261 7.23 -61.03 -3.95
C LEU A 261 6.59 -60.22 -5.09
N THR A 262 5.41 -60.60 -5.57
CA THR A 262 4.72 -59.86 -6.65
C THR A 262 4.14 -58.52 -6.17
N GLU A 263 3.75 -58.41 -4.90
CA GLU A 263 3.37 -57.15 -4.26
C GLU A 263 4.59 -56.25 -4.04
N ARG A 264 5.72 -56.79 -3.54
CA ARG A 264 6.99 -56.04 -3.46
C ARG A 264 7.49 -55.59 -4.83
N LYS A 265 7.37 -56.43 -5.86
CA LYS A 265 7.72 -56.06 -7.23
C LYS A 265 6.86 -54.90 -7.73
N LYS A 266 5.53 -54.98 -7.60
CA LYS A 266 4.62 -53.88 -7.97
C LYS A 266 4.87 -52.60 -7.18
N PHE A 267 5.26 -52.72 -5.91
CA PHE A 267 5.64 -51.58 -5.09
C PHE A 267 6.95 -50.93 -5.59
N ALA A 268 7.97 -51.74 -5.88
CA ALA A 268 9.22 -51.26 -6.46
C ALA A 268 9.04 -50.66 -7.86
N GLU A 269 8.18 -51.23 -8.71
CA GLU A 269 7.83 -50.68 -10.03
C GLU A 269 7.12 -49.30 -9.91
N LEU A 270 6.36 -49.07 -8.83
CA LEU A 270 5.75 -47.76 -8.54
C LEU A 270 6.74 -46.75 -7.95
N GLU A 271 7.65 -47.18 -7.07
CA GLU A 271 8.73 -46.33 -6.56
C GLU A 271 9.71 -45.95 -7.68
N GLU A 272 10.07 -46.88 -8.57
CA GLU A 272 10.88 -46.65 -9.76
C GLU A 272 10.23 -45.61 -10.68
N ALA A 273 8.95 -45.78 -11.02
CA ALA A 273 8.21 -44.80 -11.83
C ALA A 273 8.16 -43.39 -11.18
N GLN A 274 7.97 -43.31 -9.85
CA GLN A 274 7.97 -42.04 -9.14
C GLN A 274 9.37 -41.39 -9.09
N ILE A 275 10.44 -42.18 -8.97
CA ILE A 275 11.82 -41.71 -9.00
C ILE A 275 12.19 -41.21 -10.41
N VAL A 276 11.72 -41.88 -11.47
CA VAL A 276 11.91 -41.42 -12.86
C VAL A 276 11.19 -40.09 -13.10
N GLU A 277 9.94 -39.92 -12.69
CA GLU A 277 9.21 -38.64 -12.80
C GLU A 277 9.94 -37.50 -12.03
N GLN A 278 10.50 -37.80 -10.86
CA GLN A 278 11.32 -36.85 -10.10
C GLN A 278 12.67 -36.56 -10.76
N LEU A 279 13.25 -37.52 -11.49
CA LEU A 279 14.49 -37.35 -12.22
C LEU A 279 14.28 -36.48 -13.46
N ASP A 280 13.26 -36.78 -14.27
CA ASP A 280 12.87 -36.02 -15.47
C ASP A 280 12.55 -34.55 -15.10
N THR A 281 11.75 -34.32 -14.05
CA THR A 281 11.39 -32.97 -13.61
C THR A 281 12.54 -32.18 -12.97
N ASN A 282 13.62 -32.84 -12.55
CA ASN A 282 14.85 -32.18 -12.11
C ASN A 282 15.87 -32.01 -13.25
N GLN A 283 15.88 -32.89 -14.26
CA GLN A 283 16.65 -32.69 -15.49
C GLN A 283 16.16 -31.44 -16.23
N LEU A 284 14.85 -31.30 -16.46
CA LEU A 284 14.28 -30.11 -17.12
C LEU A 284 14.67 -28.79 -16.43
N LYS A 285 14.70 -28.74 -15.09
CA LYS A 285 15.19 -27.58 -14.33
C LYS A 285 16.69 -27.36 -14.46
N THR A 286 17.47 -28.44 -14.53
CA THR A 286 18.92 -28.37 -14.74
C THR A 286 19.22 -27.79 -16.11
N ASP A 287 18.53 -28.26 -17.15
CA ASP A 287 18.66 -27.75 -18.51
C ASP A 287 18.28 -26.27 -18.58
N GLN A 288 17.12 -25.88 -18.02
CA GLN A 288 16.68 -24.48 -17.90
C GLN A 288 17.70 -23.59 -17.19
N LEU A 289 18.31 -24.08 -16.10
CA LEU A 289 19.37 -23.36 -15.38
C LEU A 289 20.67 -23.28 -16.17
N THR A 290 21.05 -24.31 -16.94
CA THR A 290 22.23 -24.22 -17.82
C THR A 290 22.01 -23.23 -18.97
N ASP A 291 20.84 -23.23 -19.60
CA ASP A 291 20.46 -22.23 -20.61
C ASP A 291 20.54 -20.81 -20.00
N LEU A 292 19.99 -20.61 -18.80
CA LEU A 292 20.02 -19.34 -18.08
C LEU A 292 21.46 -18.90 -17.78
N ILE A 293 22.33 -19.81 -17.33
CA ILE A 293 23.76 -19.53 -17.08
C ILE A 293 24.48 -19.15 -18.37
N THR A 294 24.22 -19.82 -19.51
CA THR A 294 24.83 -19.42 -20.79
C THR A 294 24.31 -18.06 -21.27
N ALA A 295 23.03 -17.76 -21.08
CA ALA A 295 22.45 -16.47 -21.41
C ALA A 295 23.02 -15.33 -20.54
N ILE A 296 23.29 -15.57 -19.26
CA ILE A 296 24.00 -14.62 -18.39
C ILE A 296 25.46 -14.45 -18.82
N GLY A 297 26.17 -15.53 -19.17
CA GLY A 297 27.55 -15.44 -19.68
C GLY A 297 27.67 -14.63 -20.98
N GLN A 298 26.62 -14.62 -21.80
CA GLN A 298 26.55 -13.79 -23.02
C GLN A 298 26.34 -12.29 -22.74
N LEU A 299 26.06 -11.87 -21.50
CA LEU A 299 25.94 -10.45 -21.10
C LEU A 299 27.28 -9.75 -20.95
N GLU A 300 28.38 -10.47 -20.72
CA GLU A 300 29.73 -9.88 -20.59
C GLU A 300 30.41 -9.67 -21.96
N ILE A 301 29.88 -10.32 -23.01
CA ILE A 301 30.39 -10.25 -24.38
C ILE A 301 29.68 -9.10 -25.10
N PHE A 302 30.43 -8.28 -25.83
CA PHE A 302 29.89 -7.19 -26.65
C PHE A 302 30.51 -7.18 -28.05
N GLU A 303 29.70 -6.86 -29.05
CA GLU A 303 30.14 -6.63 -30.44
C GLU A 303 30.28 -5.14 -30.77
N GLY A 304 29.59 -4.26 -30.04
CA GLY A 304 29.66 -2.80 -30.25
C GLY A 304 30.93 -2.13 -29.72
N ASP A 305 31.48 -1.18 -30.46
CA ASP A 305 32.64 -0.37 -30.02
C ASP A 305 32.27 0.78 -29.06
N SER A 306 31.10 1.41 -29.25
CA SER A 306 30.68 2.57 -28.44
C SER A 306 29.94 2.17 -27.15
N THR A 307 30.03 3.02 -26.12
CA THR A 307 29.34 2.83 -24.84
C THR A 307 27.83 2.69 -25.00
N LEU A 308 27.22 3.51 -25.86
CA LEU A 308 25.79 3.40 -26.20
C LEU A 308 25.45 2.08 -26.90
N ALA A 309 26.20 1.68 -27.93
CA ALA A 309 25.93 0.42 -28.64
C ALA A 309 26.04 -0.81 -27.72
N ARG A 310 27.03 -0.83 -26.81
CA ARG A 310 27.16 -1.87 -25.77
C ARG A 310 25.96 -1.88 -24.83
N PHE A 311 25.44 -0.71 -24.46
CA PHE A 311 24.26 -0.59 -23.62
C PHE A 311 22.98 -1.04 -24.36
N ASP A 312 22.82 -0.71 -25.64
CA ASP A 312 21.71 -1.16 -26.49
C ASP A 312 21.72 -2.68 -26.68
N GLU A 313 22.90 -3.26 -26.89
CA GLU A 313 23.12 -4.70 -26.99
C GLU A 313 22.78 -5.40 -25.66
N LEU A 314 23.33 -4.92 -24.54
CA LEU A 314 23.03 -5.42 -23.19
C LEU A 314 21.53 -5.33 -22.86
N THR A 315 20.90 -4.21 -23.21
CA THR A 315 19.46 -3.99 -23.02
C THR A 315 18.64 -5.05 -23.75
N SER A 316 18.99 -5.30 -25.01
CA SER A 316 18.26 -6.26 -25.85
C SER A 316 18.49 -7.71 -25.41
N LYS A 317 19.69 -8.04 -24.89
CA LYS A 317 19.96 -9.33 -24.24
C LYS A 317 19.15 -9.51 -22.96
N LEU A 318 19.10 -8.50 -22.08
CA LEU A 318 18.34 -8.52 -20.83
C LEU A 318 16.81 -8.59 -21.07
N GLU A 319 16.27 -7.88 -22.07
CA GLU A 319 14.86 -8.05 -22.50
C GLU A 319 14.56 -9.50 -22.92
N SER A 320 15.48 -10.15 -23.64
CA SER A 320 15.32 -11.55 -24.03
C SER A 320 15.28 -12.51 -22.83
N ILE A 321 16.00 -12.18 -21.75
CA ILE A 321 15.99 -12.93 -20.48
C ILE A 321 14.69 -12.66 -19.71
N GLU A 322 14.23 -11.40 -19.62
CA GLU A 322 12.93 -11.07 -18.99
C GLU A 322 11.75 -11.77 -19.68
N MET A 323 11.76 -11.83 -21.01
CA MET A 323 10.71 -12.46 -21.80
C MET A 323 10.71 -14.00 -21.69
N LYS A 324 11.88 -14.63 -21.58
CA LYS A 324 12.01 -16.09 -21.39
C LYS A 324 11.67 -16.54 -19.97
N TYR A 325 12.24 -15.88 -18.96
CA TYR A 325 12.25 -16.35 -17.56
C TYR A 325 11.32 -15.55 -16.64
N ARG A 326 10.23 -14.97 -17.19
CA ARG A 326 9.33 -14.01 -16.50
C ARG A 326 8.79 -14.50 -15.15
N SER A 327 8.55 -15.80 -15.05
CA SER A 327 8.15 -16.55 -13.85
C SER A 327 9.24 -16.56 -12.77
N GLU A 328 10.48 -16.82 -13.18
CA GLU A 328 11.61 -17.10 -12.27
C GLU A 328 12.42 -15.86 -11.86
N ILE A 329 12.10 -14.67 -12.38
CA ILE A 329 12.78 -13.39 -12.02
C ILE A 329 12.91 -13.21 -10.50
N GLU A 330 11.90 -13.59 -9.72
CA GLU A 330 11.92 -13.47 -8.25
C GLU A 330 12.57 -14.67 -7.54
N GLU A 331 12.63 -15.85 -8.16
CA GLU A 331 13.27 -17.05 -7.60
C GLU A 331 14.79 -16.98 -7.75
N TYR A 332 15.27 -16.70 -8.97
CA TYR A 332 16.70 -16.58 -9.29
C TYR A 332 17.22 -15.14 -9.19
N ARG A 333 16.40 -14.22 -8.67
CA ARG A 333 16.74 -12.81 -8.41
C ARG A 333 17.33 -12.09 -9.63
N LEU A 334 16.76 -12.29 -10.81
CA LEU A 334 17.33 -11.81 -12.07
C LEU A 334 17.47 -10.28 -12.12
N SER A 335 16.69 -9.53 -11.32
CA SER A 335 16.86 -8.10 -11.09
C SER A 335 18.20 -7.72 -10.43
N GLU A 336 18.73 -8.52 -9.51
CA GLU A 336 20.07 -8.33 -8.91
C GLU A 336 21.16 -8.57 -9.97
N THR A 337 21.02 -9.62 -10.80
CA THR A 337 21.96 -9.92 -11.89
C THR A 337 21.94 -8.89 -13.02
N ALA A 338 20.76 -8.37 -13.37
CA ALA A 338 20.60 -7.34 -14.39
C ALA A 338 21.28 -6.03 -13.97
N VAL A 339 21.10 -5.60 -12.71
CA VAL A 339 21.83 -4.43 -12.18
C VAL A 339 23.33 -4.67 -12.15
N ALA A 340 23.79 -5.88 -11.80
CA ALA A 340 25.22 -6.20 -11.82
C ALA A 340 25.84 -6.11 -13.22
N ALA A 341 25.13 -6.57 -14.26
CA ALA A 341 25.56 -6.49 -15.65
C ALA A 341 25.51 -5.05 -16.22
N ILE A 342 24.52 -4.25 -15.83
CA ILE A 342 24.40 -2.83 -16.22
C ILE A 342 25.47 -1.96 -15.55
N HIS A 343 25.75 -2.20 -14.26
CA HIS A 343 26.60 -1.34 -13.42
C HIS A 343 27.97 -0.94 -14.03
N PRO A 344 28.79 -1.81 -14.65
CA PRO A 344 30.06 -1.41 -15.25
C PRO A 344 29.88 -0.46 -16.44
N LEU A 345 28.97 -0.77 -17.38
CA LEU A 345 28.68 0.12 -18.51
C LEU A 345 28.06 1.43 -18.05
N PHE A 346 27.13 1.37 -17.09
CA PHE A 346 26.49 2.56 -16.52
C PHE A 346 27.48 3.46 -15.79
N ARG A 347 28.46 2.89 -15.06
CA ARG A 347 29.55 3.66 -14.45
C ARG A 347 30.36 4.44 -15.49
N GLN A 348 30.82 3.78 -16.55
CA GLN A 348 31.56 4.44 -17.63
C GLN A 348 30.69 5.52 -18.30
N ALA A 349 29.44 5.19 -18.64
CA ALA A 349 28.52 6.13 -19.25
C ALA A 349 28.22 7.35 -18.35
N MET A 350 28.15 7.18 -17.03
CA MET A 350 28.05 8.28 -16.06
C MET A 350 29.37 9.05 -15.86
N GLU A 351 30.52 8.53 -16.28
CA GLU A 351 31.80 9.23 -16.26
C GLU A 351 31.98 10.15 -17.48
N ASP A 352 31.49 9.73 -18.65
CA ASP A 352 31.59 10.46 -19.93
C ASP A 352 30.41 11.45 -20.20
N TRP A 353 29.27 11.33 -19.50
CA TRP A 353 28.02 12.06 -19.81
C TRP A 353 27.93 13.48 -19.22
N ASP A 354 27.47 14.44 -20.05
CA ASP A 354 26.99 15.77 -19.64
C ASP A 354 25.45 15.79 -19.54
N PRO A 355 24.87 15.89 -18.32
CA PRO A 355 23.42 15.88 -18.13
C PRO A 355 22.64 17.08 -18.68
N LEU A 356 23.29 18.23 -18.94
CA LEU A 356 22.62 19.44 -19.41
C LEU A 356 22.62 19.54 -20.94
N GLN A 357 23.61 18.96 -21.60
CA GLN A 357 23.65 18.87 -23.06
C GLN A 357 22.83 17.68 -23.58
N GLU A 358 22.92 16.51 -22.94
CA GLU A 358 22.22 15.29 -23.36
C GLU A 358 21.23 14.77 -22.30
N PRO A 359 20.12 15.50 -22.03
CA PRO A 359 19.17 15.15 -20.96
C PRO A 359 18.50 13.78 -21.16
N THR A 360 18.36 13.31 -22.40
CA THR A 360 17.68 12.04 -22.75
C THR A 360 18.60 10.81 -22.81
N PHE A 361 19.89 10.95 -22.49
CA PHE A 361 20.89 9.87 -22.53
C PHE A 361 20.44 8.65 -21.70
N LEU A 362 20.53 7.44 -22.26
CA LEU A 362 20.10 6.15 -21.68
C LEU A 362 18.63 6.02 -21.20
N VAL A 363 17.81 7.08 -21.24
CA VAL A 363 16.40 7.09 -20.80
C VAL A 363 15.56 6.03 -21.52
N SER A 364 15.77 5.84 -22.83
CA SER A 364 15.11 4.79 -23.63
C SER A 364 15.36 3.40 -23.07
N ASN A 365 16.62 3.09 -22.73
CA ASN A 365 17.06 1.76 -22.33
C ASN A 365 16.71 1.45 -20.87
N LEU A 366 16.82 2.43 -19.97
CA LEU A 366 16.36 2.26 -18.60
C LEU A 366 14.84 2.13 -18.50
N ARG A 367 14.06 2.79 -19.37
CA ARG A 367 12.61 2.57 -19.48
C ARG A 367 12.28 1.17 -20.01
N ARG A 368 13.00 0.69 -21.03
CA ARG A 368 12.89 -0.70 -21.55
C ARG A 368 13.12 -1.74 -20.45
N LEU A 369 14.17 -1.57 -19.65
CA LEU A 369 14.54 -2.49 -18.56
C LEU A 369 13.77 -2.26 -17.25
N GLN A 370 12.91 -1.26 -17.16
CA GLN A 370 12.17 -0.92 -15.94
C GLN A 370 11.36 -2.10 -15.35
N PRO A 371 10.71 -2.99 -16.13
CA PRO A 371 10.00 -4.15 -15.58
C PRO A 371 10.93 -5.17 -14.90
N LEU A 372 12.16 -5.31 -15.37
CA LEU A 372 13.20 -6.19 -14.81
C LEU A 372 13.91 -5.54 -13.60
N LEU A 373 14.22 -4.24 -13.68
CA LEU A 373 15.01 -3.51 -12.67
C LEU A 373 14.19 -2.97 -11.50
N SER A 374 12.92 -2.66 -11.72
CA SER A 374 12.03 -2.00 -10.77
C SER A 374 10.61 -2.59 -10.78
N ARG A 375 10.53 -3.93 -10.79
CA ARG A 375 9.29 -4.66 -10.54
C ARG A 375 8.68 -4.21 -9.20
N LYS A 376 7.59 -3.45 -9.27
CA LYS A 376 6.77 -3.15 -8.09
C LYS A 376 6.24 -4.47 -7.53
N LYS A 377 6.82 -4.91 -6.42
CA LYS A 377 6.31 -6.04 -5.64
C LYS A 377 5.03 -5.56 -4.96
N ASP A 378 3.89 -6.16 -5.32
CA ASP A 378 2.56 -5.69 -4.93
C ASP A 378 2.44 -5.44 -3.42
N ASP A 379 1.67 -4.42 -3.04
CA ASP A 379 1.72 -3.81 -1.72
C ASP A 379 1.32 -4.76 -0.57
N GLN A 380 2.34 -5.39 0.01
CA GLN A 380 2.34 -5.75 1.42
C GLN A 380 3.27 -4.81 2.15
N ALA A 381 2.70 -3.92 2.97
CA ALA A 381 3.38 -2.84 3.68
C ALA A 381 4.24 -3.32 4.86
N VAL A 382 5.19 -4.22 4.59
CA VAL A 382 6.27 -4.59 5.50
C VAL A 382 7.47 -3.71 5.19
N SER A 383 7.96 -3.00 6.21
CA SER A 383 9.06 -2.04 6.11
C SER A 383 10.24 -2.56 5.27
N ARG A 384 10.67 -1.78 4.27
CA ARG A 384 11.93 -1.99 3.53
C ARG A 384 13.03 -1.12 4.14
N PRO A 385 13.88 -1.64 5.05
CA PRO A 385 15.07 -0.92 5.51
C PRO A 385 16.24 -0.99 4.50
N ALA A 386 16.08 -1.73 3.39
CA ALA A 386 17.10 -1.93 2.38
C ALA A 386 16.68 -1.30 1.04
N THR A 387 17.50 -0.36 0.55
CA THR A 387 17.48 0.16 -0.81
C THR A 387 17.75 -0.96 -1.80
N SER A 388 17.00 -1.04 -2.91
CA SER A 388 17.25 -2.05 -3.95
C SER A 388 18.57 -1.80 -4.69
N PRO A 389 19.11 -2.80 -5.42
CA PRO A 389 20.35 -2.61 -6.18
C PRO A 389 20.24 -1.48 -7.22
N TYR A 390 19.11 -1.40 -7.92
CA TYR A 390 18.83 -0.35 -8.91
C TYR A 390 18.79 1.03 -8.28
N GLU A 391 18.02 1.20 -7.19
CA GLU A 391 17.96 2.45 -6.43
C GLU A 391 19.34 2.87 -5.90
N THR A 392 20.15 1.90 -5.48
CA THR A 392 21.52 2.13 -5.01
C THR A 392 22.44 2.57 -6.16
N MET A 393 22.32 1.96 -7.34
CA MET A 393 23.08 2.33 -8.55
C MET A 393 22.77 3.77 -8.98
N ILE A 394 21.49 4.15 -9.04
CA ILE A 394 21.07 5.52 -9.36
C ILE A 394 21.57 6.52 -8.28
N TYR A 395 21.43 6.19 -7.00
CA TYR A 395 21.90 7.05 -5.91
C TYR A 395 23.43 7.23 -5.87
N THR A 396 24.20 6.22 -6.27
CA THR A 396 25.68 6.24 -6.18
C THR A 396 26.40 6.67 -7.45
N LEU A 397 25.80 6.55 -8.63
CA LEU A 397 26.45 6.90 -9.92
C LEU A 397 25.78 8.08 -10.62
N TRP A 398 24.45 8.09 -10.73
CA TRP A 398 23.71 9.14 -11.44
C TRP A 398 23.58 10.43 -10.60
N LEU A 399 23.18 10.31 -9.33
CA LEU A 399 22.96 11.47 -8.47
C LEU A 399 24.20 12.36 -8.27
N PRO A 400 25.44 11.83 -8.10
CA PRO A 400 26.63 12.69 -8.01
C PRO A 400 26.93 13.50 -9.29
N ARG A 401 26.61 12.95 -10.48
CA ARG A 401 26.85 13.61 -11.77
C ARG A 401 25.85 14.72 -12.03
N VAL A 402 24.56 14.42 -11.85
CA VAL A 402 23.49 15.43 -11.91
C VAL A 402 23.64 16.48 -10.81
N ARG A 403 24.17 16.11 -9.63
CA ARG A 403 24.56 17.07 -8.59
C ARG A 403 25.68 18.01 -9.06
N SER A 404 26.73 17.51 -9.71
CA SER A 404 27.78 18.38 -10.27
C SER A 404 27.17 19.37 -11.25
N ALA A 405 26.44 18.88 -12.25
CA ALA A 405 25.86 19.71 -13.31
C ALA A 405 24.87 20.77 -12.78
N LEU A 406 23.94 20.39 -11.90
CA LEU A 406 22.96 21.34 -11.34
C LEU A 406 23.58 22.34 -10.33
N VAL A 407 24.66 21.97 -9.64
CA VAL A 407 25.31 22.86 -8.66
C VAL A 407 26.32 23.80 -9.32
N ASN A 408 27.14 23.31 -10.25
CA ASN A 408 28.24 24.07 -10.84
C ASN A 408 27.83 24.77 -12.14
N ASP A 409 27.19 24.04 -13.06
CA ASP A 409 27.12 24.41 -14.48
C ASP A 409 25.76 25.00 -14.89
N TRP A 410 24.68 24.65 -14.17
CA TRP A 410 23.34 25.17 -14.42
C TRP A 410 23.15 26.63 -13.95
N ASP A 411 22.83 27.53 -14.90
CA ASP A 411 22.31 28.88 -14.64
C ASP A 411 20.81 28.84 -14.31
N VAL A 412 20.46 29.35 -13.12
CA VAL A 412 19.10 29.42 -12.59
C VAL A 412 18.17 30.29 -13.45
N PHE A 413 18.71 31.23 -14.24
CA PHE A 413 17.92 32.08 -15.14
C PHE A 413 17.52 31.42 -16.46
N ASP A 414 18.12 30.27 -16.81
CA ASP A 414 17.64 29.38 -17.87
C ASP A 414 17.19 28.03 -17.28
N PRO A 415 15.88 27.82 -17.06
CA PRO A 415 15.36 26.54 -16.57
C PRO A 415 15.39 25.44 -17.64
N SER A 416 15.61 25.74 -18.93
CA SER A 416 15.33 24.79 -20.02
C SER A 416 16.18 23.51 -19.95
N PRO A 417 17.52 23.55 -19.78
CA PRO A 417 18.32 22.32 -19.71
C PRO A 417 17.96 21.45 -18.50
N ALA A 418 17.86 22.06 -17.31
CA ALA A 418 17.58 21.36 -16.06
C ALA A 418 16.14 20.81 -15.97
N THR A 419 15.14 21.53 -16.51
CA THR A 419 13.76 21.01 -16.59
C THR A 419 13.66 19.88 -17.61
N SER A 420 14.34 19.96 -18.76
CA SER A 420 14.39 18.86 -19.74
C SER A 420 15.00 17.58 -19.14
N LEU A 421 16.11 17.70 -18.41
CA LEU A 421 16.75 16.61 -17.68
C LEU A 421 15.80 15.97 -16.65
N ILE A 422 15.11 16.76 -15.83
CA ILE A 422 14.20 16.22 -14.82
C ILE A 422 12.93 15.62 -15.46
N VAL A 423 12.39 16.22 -16.53
CA VAL A 423 11.21 15.70 -17.26
C VAL A 423 11.48 14.35 -17.90
N SER A 424 12.66 14.15 -18.48
CA SER A 424 13.04 12.90 -19.15
C SER A 424 13.33 11.76 -18.17
N TRP A 425 13.93 12.05 -17.01
CA TRP A 425 14.30 11.02 -16.02
C TRP A 425 13.24 10.72 -14.95
N LYS A 426 12.26 11.60 -14.68
CA LYS A 426 11.29 11.48 -13.57
C LYS A 426 10.57 10.13 -13.44
N GLU A 427 10.34 9.42 -14.55
CA GLU A 427 9.60 8.14 -14.58
C GLU A 427 10.48 6.93 -14.26
N ILE A 428 11.80 7.11 -14.35
CA ILE A 428 12.85 6.08 -14.23
C ILE A 428 13.58 6.21 -12.88
N LEU A 429 13.62 7.42 -12.32
CA LEU A 429 14.21 7.71 -11.03
C LEU A 429 13.37 7.15 -9.86
N PRO A 430 14.02 6.63 -8.81
CA PRO A 430 13.35 6.38 -7.54
C PRO A 430 12.81 7.68 -6.92
N ASN A 431 11.61 7.64 -6.35
CA ASN A 431 10.95 8.82 -5.77
C ASN A 431 11.83 9.59 -4.77
N PHE A 432 12.60 8.89 -3.93
CA PHE A 432 13.49 9.52 -2.95
C PHE A 432 14.70 10.23 -3.58
N VAL A 433 15.17 9.76 -4.75
CA VAL A 433 16.25 10.42 -5.51
C VAL A 433 15.70 11.67 -6.18
N LEU A 434 14.52 11.59 -6.81
CA LEU A 434 13.84 12.75 -7.40
C LEU A 434 13.56 13.83 -6.36
N ALA A 435 13.03 13.45 -5.18
CA ALA A 435 12.86 14.36 -4.05
C ALA A 435 14.19 14.96 -3.57
N ASN A 436 15.28 14.18 -3.49
CA ASN A 436 16.60 14.70 -3.13
C ASN A 436 17.11 15.75 -4.12
N VAL A 437 16.94 15.51 -5.43
CA VAL A 437 17.31 16.47 -6.48
C VAL A 437 16.51 17.77 -6.34
N LEU A 438 15.20 17.67 -6.18
CA LEU A 438 14.32 18.83 -6.05
C LEU A 438 14.61 19.63 -4.77
N ASP A 439 14.65 18.98 -3.61
CA ASP A 439 14.80 19.65 -2.30
C ASP A 439 16.22 20.17 -2.03
N GLN A 440 17.26 19.46 -2.47
CA GLN A 440 18.65 19.73 -2.07
C GLN A 440 19.48 20.41 -3.16
N LEU A 441 19.04 20.34 -4.43
CA LEU A 441 19.76 20.94 -5.56
C LEU A 441 18.95 22.08 -6.20
N VAL A 442 17.71 21.79 -6.61
CA VAL A 442 16.89 22.75 -7.36
C VAL A 442 16.35 23.86 -6.47
N VAL A 443 15.62 23.54 -5.40
CA VAL A 443 15.00 24.55 -4.52
C VAL A 443 16.02 25.51 -3.87
N PRO A 444 17.20 25.08 -3.39
CA PRO A 444 18.22 25.99 -2.85
C PRO A 444 18.85 26.90 -3.92
N LYS A 445 19.01 26.40 -5.17
CA LYS A 445 19.40 27.23 -6.32
C LYS A 445 18.32 28.26 -6.66
N LEU A 446 17.04 27.87 -6.66
CA LEU A 446 15.91 28.78 -6.93
C LEU A 446 15.74 29.86 -5.85
N SER A 447 15.84 29.52 -4.57
CA SER A 447 15.76 30.50 -3.48
C SER A 447 17.00 31.41 -3.44
N GLY A 448 18.19 30.87 -3.76
CA GLY A 448 19.41 31.63 -4.00
C GLY A 448 19.25 32.66 -5.13
N GLY A 449 18.82 32.22 -6.32
CA GLY A 449 18.53 33.07 -7.47
C GLY A 449 17.47 34.12 -7.18
N LEU A 450 16.39 33.73 -6.47
CA LEU A 450 15.34 34.63 -6.02
C LEU A 450 15.87 35.69 -5.05
N SER A 451 16.82 35.35 -4.17
CA SER A 451 17.45 36.30 -3.25
C SER A 451 18.29 37.35 -3.99
N ALA A 452 19.04 36.93 -5.01
CA ALA A 452 19.92 37.77 -5.81
C ALA A 452 19.18 38.64 -6.85
N TRP A 453 18.13 38.09 -7.47
CA TRP A 453 17.35 38.77 -8.51
C TRP A 453 16.76 40.10 -8.03
N LYS A 454 16.72 41.10 -8.91
CA LYS A 454 16.11 42.41 -8.65
C LYS A 454 15.16 42.76 -9.80
N PRO A 455 13.90 43.14 -9.52
CA PRO A 455 13.00 43.60 -10.57
C PRO A 455 13.55 44.88 -11.20
N ARG A 456 13.43 45.01 -12.52
CA ARG A 456 13.68 46.23 -13.27
C ARG A 456 12.39 46.67 -13.95
N SER A 457 12.07 47.96 -13.87
CA SER A 457 10.89 48.50 -14.54
C SER A 457 11.00 48.33 -16.05
N SER A 458 9.86 48.10 -16.68
CA SER A 458 9.72 47.93 -18.13
C SER A 458 10.17 49.18 -18.92
N ARG A 459 10.11 50.36 -18.30
CA ARG A 459 10.03 51.67 -18.99
C ARG A 459 11.30 52.14 -19.74
N HIS A 460 12.47 51.49 -19.61
CA HIS A 460 13.75 52.12 -20.03
C HIS A 460 14.75 51.31 -20.90
N HIS A 461 14.72 49.98 -21.02
CA HIS A 461 15.65 49.26 -21.93
C HIS A 461 15.06 48.00 -22.58
N PRO A 462 14.76 48.03 -23.89
CA PRO A 462 14.23 46.88 -24.64
C PRO A 462 15.24 45.74 -24.90
N SER A 463 16.55 45.99 -24.88
CA SER A 463 17.55 45.11 -25.52
C SER A 463 18.33 44.13 -24.63
N SER A 464 18.34 44.26 -23.30
CA SER A 464 19.11 43.35 -22.42
C SER A 464 18.28 42.14 -21.96
N HIS A 465 18.67 40.94 -22.40
CA HIS A 465 18.29 39.58 -21.95
C HIS A 465 16.94 39.41 -21.22
N GLN A 466 16.01 38.72 -21.89
CA GLN A 466 14.62 38.48 -21.44
C GLN A 466 14.50 37.91 -20.01
N GLY A 467 15.42 37.02 -19.60
CA GLY A 467 15.42 36.40 -18.26
C GLY A 467 15.53 37.36 -17.07
N SER A 468 15.92 38.63 -17.27
CA SER A 468 15.98 39.61 -16.18
C SER A 468 14.66 40.31 -15.85
N ARG A 469 13.61 40.22 -16.68
CA ARG A 469 12.38 41.04 -16.52
C ARG A 469 11.34 40.42 -15.59
N SER A 470 10.83 39.24 -15.93
CA SER A 470 9.90 38.47 -15.12
C SER A 470 10.60 37.24 -14.54
N PRO A 471 10.26 36.76 -13.34
CA PRO A 471 10.84 35.54 -12.77
C PRO A 471 10.16 34.29 -13.34
N TRP A 472 10.06 34.19 -14.67
CA TRP A 472 9.46 33.03 -15.35
C TRP A 472 10.20 31.73 -15.01
N TRP A 473 11.54 31.81 -14.92
CA TRP A 473 12.49 30.75 -14.55
C TRP A 473 12.20 30.09 -13.19
N LEU A 474 11.48 30.77 -12.31
CA LEU A 474 11.05 30.28 -11.00
C LEU A 474 9.75 29.48 -11.13
N PHE A 475 8.76 30.07 -11.81
CA PHE A 475 7.41 29.51 -11.87
C PHE A 475 7.31 28.26 -12.75
N THR A 476 8.23 28.08 -13.72
CA THR A 476 8.40 26.82 -14.47
C THR A 476 8.67 25.60 -13.58
N TRP A 477 9.14 25.80 -12.34
CA TRP A 477 9.42 24.68 -11.42
C TRP A 477 8.25 24.27 -10.54
N LEU A 478 7.23 25.12 -10.33
CA LEU A 478 6.14 24.82 -9.40
C LEU A 478 5.38 23.52 -9.77
N GLN A 479 5.28 23.21 -11.06
CA GLN A 479 4.64 21.98 -11.55
C GLN A 479 5.42 20.68 -11.27
N TYR A 480 6.65 20.77 -10.75
CA TYR A 480 7.48 19.63 -10.35
C TYR A 480 7.70 19.55 -8.84
N LEU A 481 7.20 20.52 -8.06
CA LEU A 481 7.49 20.65 -6.64
C LEU A 481 6.27 20.26 -5.79
N ASP A 482 6.52 19.41 -4.81
CA ASP A 482 5.53 18.97 -3.82
C ASP A 482 4.92 20.14 -3.04
N GLU A 483 3.74 19.91 -2.44
CA GLU A 483 2.92 20.91 -1.72
C GLU A 483 3.69 21.73 -0.67
N ARG A 484 4.76 21.18 -0.06
CA ARG A 484 5.66 21.88 0.88
C ARG A 484 6.35 23.12 0.30
N HIS A 485 6.43 23.24 -1.02
CA HIS A 485 7.05 24.38 -1.71
C HIS A 485 6.03 25.23 -2.47
N THR A 486 4.95 24.60 -2.92
CA THR A 486 3.92 25.16 -3.80
C THR A 486 2.71 25.72 -3.02
N ASN A 487 2.74 25.71 -1.68
CA ASN A 487 1.75 26.37 -0.82
C ASN A 487 2.29 27.71 -0.23
N PRO A 488 1.70 28.88 -0.55
CA PRO A 488 2.18 30.19 -0.11
C PRO A 488 1.82 30.55 1.35
N SER A 489 0.98 29.77 2.02
CA SER A 489 0.61 29.97 3.43
C SER A 489 1.48 29.18 4.39
N GLN A 490 2.28 28.21 3.91
CA GLN A 490 3.27 27.53 4.75
C GLN A 490 4.42 28.49 5.17
N PRO A 491 4.99 28.32 6.37
CA PRO A 491 6.05 29.20 6.88
C PRO A 491 7.38 29.02 6.13
N THR A 492 7.61 27.82 5.61
CA THR A 492 8.87 27.37 4.97
C THR A 492 8.55 26.74 3.63
N GLY A 493 9.31 27.08 2.58
CA GLY A 493 9.14 26.54 1.24
C GLY A 493 9.41 27.60 0.18
N LEU A 494 9.52 27.18 -1.08
CA LEU A 494 9.87 28.11 -2.17
C LEU A 494 8.90 29.30 -2.24
N LEU A 495 7.58 29.05 -2.22
CA LEU A 495 6.60 30.15 -2.23
C LEU A 495 6.59 31.02 -0.96
N SER A 496 7.04 30.54 0.21
CA SER A 496 7.13 31.39 1.40
C SER A 496 8.27 32.42 1.27
N ASP A 497 9.38 32.04 0.62
CA ASP A 497 10.44 32.96 0.22
C ASP A 497 10.01 33.88 -0.93
N VAL A 498 9.21 33.42 -1.90
CA VAL A 498 8.60 34.26 -2.95
C VAL A 498 7.70 35.32 -2.33
N LYS A 499 6.79 34.95 -1.43
CA LYS A 499 5.93 35.85 -0.65
C LYS A 499 6.73 36.84 0.21
N ARG A 500 7.88 36.42 0.75
CA ARG A 500 8.81 37.30 1.50
C ARG A 500 9.54 38.27 0.57
N LYS A 501 10.01 37.82 -0.60
CA LYS A 501 10.66 38.65 -1.61
C LYS A 501 9.68 39.65 -2.23
N PHE A 502 8.46 39.23 -2.54
CA PHE A 502 7.38 40.08 -3.06
C PHE A 502 7.04 41.21 -2.08
N ARG A 503 6.80 40.89 -0.79
CA ARG A 503 6.57 41.91 0.24
C ARG A 503 7.74 42.87 0.42
N LYS A 504 8.99 42.44 0.23
CA LYS A 504 10.14 43.36 0.19
C LYS A 504 10.10 44.25 -1.05
N ILE A 505 9.85 43.70 -2.23
CA ILE A 505 9.72 44.46 -3.48
C ILE A 505 8.62 45.52 -3.35
N LEU A 506 7.43 45.19 -2.85
CA LEU A 506 6.34 46.16 -2.64
C LEU A 506 6.70 47.32 -1.69
N LYS A 507 7.69 47.14 -0.79
CA LYS A 507 8.20 48.21 0.09
C LYS A 507 9.32 49.03 -0.55
N ASP A 508 10.20 48.38 -1.30
CA ASP A 508 11.38 49.00 -1.93
C ASP A 508 11.07 49.60 -3.31
N TRP A 509 9.93 49.26 -3.94
CA TRP A 509 9.55 49.72 -5.29
C TRP A 509 9.21 51.20 -5.32
N ASP A 510 9.48 51.84 -6.45
CA ASP A 510 9.23 53.24 -6.71
C ASP A 510 8.04 53.37 -7.66
N LEU A 511 6.98 54.04 -7.21
CA LEU A 511 5.67 54.06 -7.88
C LEU A 511 5.75 54.71 -9.27
N ARG A 512 6.58 55.75 -9.42
CA ARG A 512 6.88 56.48 -10.67
C ARG A 512 7.48 55.61 -11.77
N LYS A 513 7.95 54.41 -11.42
CA LYS A 513 8.45 53.41 -12.36
C LYS A 513 7.36 52.50 -12.92
N GLY A 514 6.10 52.72 -12.54
CA GLY A 514 4.92 51.99 -12.97
C GLY A 514 4.83 50.56 -12.42
N LEU A 515 3.99 49.74 -13.05
CA LEU A 515 3.77 48.34 -12.68
C LEU A 515 5.05 47.47 -12.63
N ILE A 516 5.03 46.49 -11.72
CA ILE A 516 6.10 45.48 -11.59
C ILE A 516 6.06 44.52 -12.79
N SER A 517 7.21 44.25 -13.38
CA SER A 517 7.35 43.37 -14.54
C SER A 517 6.92 41.92 -14.24
N GLY A 518 5.87 41.47 -14.93
CA GLY A 518 5.30 40.13 -14.75
C GLY A 518 4.51 39.96 -13.45
N ILE A 519 3.96 41.04 -12.88
CA ILE A 519 3.11 41.05 -11.67
C ILE A 519 2.02 39.97 -11.67
N GLU A 520 1.44 39.66 -12.82
CA GLU A 520 0.42 38.62 -13.01
C GLU A 520 0.90 37.24 -12.57
N LEU A 521 2.15 36.88 -12.86
CA LEU A 521 2.72 35.61 -12.43
C LEU A 521 2.85 35.52 -10.90
N TRP A 522 2.97 36.65 -10.20
CA TRP A 522 2.95 36.69 -8.73
C TRP A 522 1.53 36.57 -8.17
N ARG A 523 0.52 37.12 -8.86
CA ARG A 523 -0.91 36.92 -8.54
C ARG A 523 -1.26 35.44 -8.67
N ASP A 524 -0.92 34.84 -9.81
CA ASP A 524 -1.30 33.47 -10.14
C ASP A 524 -0.56 32.44 -9.26
N ALA A 525 0.67 32.74 -8.82
CA ALA A 525 1.43 31.87 -7.91
C ALA A 525 1.15 32.08 -6.41
N LEU A 526 0.69 33.25 -5.96
CA LEU A 526 0.42 33.52 -4.54
C LEU A 526 -1.07 33.46 -4.17
N GLY A 527 -1.99 33.53 -5.13
CA GLY A 527 -3.42 33.49 -4.89
C GLY A 527 -3.88 34.59 -3.92
N SER A 528 -4.65 34.22 -2.89
CA SER A 528 -5.12 35.16 -1.85
C SER A 528 -3.98 35.88 -1.10
N GLU A 529 -2.79 35.30 -1.03
CA GLU A 529 -1.63 35.89 -0.37
C GLU A 529 -1.01 37.04 -1.18
N PHE A 530 -1.35 37.16 -2.48
CA PHE A 530 -1.07 38.33 -3.31
C PHE A 530 -1.86 39.54 -2.81
N ASP A 531 -3.19 39.42 -2.71
CA ASP A 531 -4.09 40.47 -2.24
C ASP A 531 -3.69 40.93 -0.84
N VAL A 532 -3.48 39.99 0.09
CA VAL A 532 -3.02 40.27 1.46
C VAL A 532 -1.66 40.99 1.46
N SER A 533 -0.78 40.68 0.51
CA SER A 533 0.50 41.40 0.36
C SER A 533 0.31 42.83 -0.18
N LEU A 534 -0.57 43.06 -1.15
CA LEU A 534 -0.88 44.39 -1.69
C LEU A 534 -1.55 45.29 -0.63
N HIS A 535 -2.61 44.82 0.02
CA HIS A 535 -3.36 45.61 1.02
C HIS A 535 -2.49 46.00 2.23
N ASN A 536 -1.57 45.12 2.67
CA ASN A 536 -0.73 45.41 3.85
C ASN A 536 0.59 46.15 3.55
N ASN A 537 1.08 46.15 2.30
CA ASN A 537 2.43 46.67 1.99
C ASN A 537 2.46 47.73 0.88
N LEU A 538 1.50 47.70 -0.06
CA LEU A 538 1.41 48.67 -1.15
C LEU A 538 0.35 49.74 -0.88
N LEU A 539 -0.87 49.36 -0.47
CA LEU A 539 -1.97 50.31 -0.27
C LEU A 539 -1.63 51.47 0.70
N PRO A 540 -0.93 51.25 1.84
CA PRO A 540 -0.49 52.35 2.70
C PRO A 540 0.56 53.26 2.05
N ARG A 541 1.35 52.74 1.09
CA ARG A 541 2.32 53.53 0.32
C ARG A 541 1.65 54.34 -0.79
N LEU A 542 0.59 53.81 -1.42
CA LEU A 542 -0.25 54.58 -2.36
C LEU A 542 -0.93 55.75 -1.64
N ALA A 543 -1.47 55.51 -0.43
CA ALA A 543 -2.02 56.56 0.43
C ALA A 543 -0.97 57.63 0.77
N LEU A 544 0.23 57.25 1.23
CA LEU A 544 1.30 58.21 1.51
C LEU A 544 1.79 58.94 0.24
N HIS A 545 1.80 58.30 -0.93
CA HIS A 545 2.16 58.96 -2.19
C HIS A 545 1.15 60.06 -2.56
N LEU A 546 -0.15 59.73 -2.52
CA LEU A 546 -1.24 60.68 -2.73
C LEU A 546 -1.25 61.77 -1.66
N ARG A 547 -0.91 61.44 -0.40
CA ARG A 547 -0.83 62.42 0.69
C ARG A 547 0.27 63.45 0.48
N HIS A 548 1.48 63.02 0.11
CA HIS A 548 2.68 63.88 0.09
C HIS A 548 2.98 64.51 -1.27
N HIS A 549 2.71 63.82 -2.39
CA HIS A 549 3.09 64.31 -3.72
C HIS A 549 1.94 64.94 -4.49
N PHE A 550 0.72 64.44 -4.33
CA PHE A 550 -0.44 65.04 -4.99
C PHE A 550 -0.93 66.30 -4.25
N LYS A 551 -1.08 67.37 -5.00
CA LYS A 551 -1.81 68.58 -4.62
C LYS A 551 -2.92 68.80 -5.64
N VAL A 552 -3.97 69.48 -5.20
CA VAL A 552 -4.94 70.07 -6.13
C VAL A 552 -4.53 71.54 -6.25
N ASP A 553 -4.31 72.04 -7.45
CA ASP A 553 -3.84 73.41 -7.72
C ASP A 553 -4.50 73.89 -9.03
N PRO A 554 -5.59 74.70 -8.99
CA PRO A 554 -6.44 74.99 -10.17
C PRO A 554 -5.79 75.73 -11.35
N GLN A 555 -4.51 76.08 -11.26
CA GLN A 555 -3.76 76.81 -12.31
C GLN A 555 -2.64 75.96 -12.93
N ASP A 556 -2.15 74.92 -12.25
CA ASP A 556 -1.03 74.07 -12.69
C ASP A 556 -1.15 72.69 -12.02
N GLN A 557 -1.96 71.82 -12.62
CA GLN A 557 -2.37 70.55 -11.99
C GLN A 557 -1.46 69.39 -12.39
N ASP A 558 -0.61 68.94 -11.45
CA ASP A 558 0.14 67.68 -11.58
C ASP A 558 -0.80 66.47 -11.38
N LEU A 559 -0.95 65.64 -12.41
CA LEU A 559 -1.71 64.39 -12.36
C LEU A 559 -0.83 63.15 -12.12
N THR A 560 0.50 63.25 -12.18
CA THR A 560 1.41 62.08 -12.15
C THR A 560 1.24 61.23 -10.89
N ALA A 561 1.02 61.88 -9.74
CA ALA A 561 0.80 61.19 -8.46
C ALA A 561 -0.56 60.47 -8.36
N LEU A 562 -1.52 60.79 -9.23
CA LEU A 562 -2.80 60.09 -9.39
C LEU A 562 -2.69 58.99 -10.46
N GLU A 563 -2.04 59.27 -11.60
CA GLU A 563 -1.74 58.29 -12.66
C GLU A 563 -0.93 57.09 -12.11
N ASP A 564 0.11 57.35 -11.31
CA ASP A 564 0.93 56.35 -10.60
C ASP A 564 0.10 55.38 -9.72
N ILE A 565 -1.12 55.76 -9.32
CA ILE A 565 -2.05 54.95 -8.53
C ILE A 565 -3.07 54.26 -9.45
N LEU A 566 -3.58 54.96 -10.46
CA LEU A 566 -4.51 54.42 -11.45
C LEU A 566 -3.88 53.30 -12.30
N GLU A 567 -2.55 53.29 -12.52
CA GLU A 567 -1.84 52.14 -13.10
C GLU A 567 -2.12 50.81 -12.34
N TRP A 568 -2.34 50.87 -11.02
CA TRP A 568 -2.57 49.69 -10.19
C TRP A 568 -4.04 49.24 -10.14
N LYS A 569 -4.96 49.91 -10.85
CA LYS A 569 -6.40 49.64 -10.72
C LYS A 569 -6.81 48.19 -11.01
N GLY A 570 -6.11 47.52 -11.93
CA GLY A 570 -6.36 46.11 -12.28
C GLY A 570 -5.96 45.09 -11.20
N PHE A 571 -5.34 45.52 -10.09
CA PHE A 571 -4.85 44.66 -9.01
C PHE A 571 -5.53 44.91 -7.65
N PHE A 572 -6.53 45.79 -7.61
CA PHE A 572 -7.37 46.04 -6.43
C PHE A 572 -8.85 45.97 -6.82
N LYS A 573 -9.73 45.69 -5.85
CA LYS A 573 -11.17 45.85 -6.06
C LYS A 573 -11.50 47.35 -6.15
N PRO A 574 -12.35 47.83 -7.09
CA PRO A 574 -12.60 49.27 -7.28
C PRO A 574 -12.93 50.02 -6.00
N ASN A 575 -13.74 49.44 -5.11
CA ASN A 575 -14.08 50.00 -3.80
C ASN A 575 -12.86 50.37 -2.93
N VAL A 576 -11.75 49.62 -3.02
CA VAL A 576 -10.52 49.91 -2.25
C VAL A 576 -9.84 51.19 -2.76
N ILE A 577 -9.91 51.46 -4.07
CA ILE A 577 -9.37 52.69 -4.66
C ILE A 577 -10.36 53.85 -4.48
N GLY A 578 -11.67 53.61 -4.57
CA GLY A 578 -12.68 54.60 -4.18
C GLY A 578 -12.46 55.10 -2.75
N LEU A 579 -12.35 54.19 -1.77
CA LEU A 579 -12.05 54.53 -0.37
C LEU A 579 -10.69 55.22 -0.19
N LEU A 580 -9.68 54.88 -0.98
CA LEU A 580 -8.37 55.56 -0.97
C LEU A 580 -8.49 57.02 -1.42
N LEU A 581 -9.27 57.29 -2.47
CA LEU A 581 -9.52 58.64 -2.97
C LEU A 581 -10.39 59.43 -2.00
N VAL A 582 -11.42 58.82 -1.41
CA VAL A 582 -12.26 59.43 -0.36
C VAL A 582 -11.42 59.82 0.87
N ALA A 583 -10.36 59.07 1.20
CA ALA A 583 -9.49 59.36 2.32
C ALA A 583 -8.43 60.45 2.07
N GLU A 584 -7.82 60.52 0.88
CA GLU A 584 -6.61 61.34 0.63
C GLU A 584 -6.69 62.27 -0.61
N PHE A 585 -7.66 62.10 -1.52
CA PHE A 585 -7.95 63.02 -2.64
C PHE A 585 -9.08 63.99 -2.30
N PHE A 586 -10.28 63.48 -1.99
CA PHE A 586 -11.49 64.30 -1.81
C PHE A 586 -11.34 65.39 -0.73
N PRO A 587 -10.70 65.15 0.44
CA PRO A 587 -10.52 66.20 1.44
C PRO A 587 -9.67 67.39 0.95
N LYS A 588 -8.75 67.16 0.01
CA LYS A 588 -7.96 68.23 -0.65
C LYS A 588 -8.82 68.98 -1.66
N TRP A 589 -9.56 68.23 -2.48
CA TRP A 589 -10.45 68.76 -3.50
C TRP A 589 -11.58 69.62 -2.90
N HIS A 590 -12.30 69.13 -1.88
CA HIS A 590 -13.33 69.89 -1.15
C HIS A 590 -12.78 71.14 -0.45
N LYS A 591 -11.53 71.12 0.03
CA LYS A 591 -10.91 72.32 0.61
C LYS A 591 -10.76 73.42 -0.44
N ILE A 592 -10.30 73.08 -1.63
CA ILE A 592 -10.08 74.06 -2.69
C ILE A 592 -11.38 74.51 -3.35
N LEU A 593 -12.38 73.63 -3.45
CA LEU A 593 -13.74 74.04 -3.79
C LEU A 593 -14.28 75.07 -2.78
N TYR A 594 -14.09 74.83 -1.48
CA TYR A 594 -14.48 75.78 -0.43
C TYR A 594 -13.69 77.10 -0.50
N ASP A 595 -12.37 77.04 -0.63
CA ASP A 595 -11.49 78.22 -0.71
C ASP A 595 -11.80 79.07 -1.97
N TRP A 596 -12.25 78.45 -3.06
CA TRP A 596 -12.68 79.14 -4.29
C TRP A 596 -14.09 79.75 -4.15
N LEU A 597 -15.05 79.00 -3.59
CA LEU A 597 -16.43 79.46 -3.37
C LEU A 597 -16.54 80.56 -2.29
N THR A 598 -15.61 80.64 -1.34
CA THR A 598 -15.55 81.71 -0.33
C THR A 598 -14.71 82.92 -0.72
N GLY A 599 -14.11 82.92 -1.92
CA GLY A 599 -13.36 84.04 -2.47
C GLY A 599 -14.24 84.97 -3.30
N ASN A 600 -14.03 84.96 -4.62
CA ASN A 600 -14.92 85.58 -5.61
C ASN A 600 -15.12 84.56 -6.75
N PRO A 601 -16.07 83.61 -6.64
CA PRO A 601 -16.18 82.50 -7.59
C PRO A 601 -16.74 82.94 -8.95
N ASN A 602 -16.06 82.54 -10.03
CA ASN A 602 -16.69 82.45 -11.35
C ASN A 602 -17.32 81.05 -11.49
N TYR A 603 -18.63 80.94 -11.33
CA TYR A 603 -19.33 79.66 -11.32
C TYR A 603 -19.13 78.84 -12.63
N ASP A 604 -18.97 79.49 -13.79
CA ASP A 604 -18.72 78.79 -15.06
C ASP A 604 -17.36 78.06 -15.05
N GLU A 605 -16.32 78.68 -14.47
CA GLU A 605 -15.00 78.06 -14.31
C GLU A 605 -15.02 76.93 -13.27
N VAL A 606 -15.75 77.10 -12.17
CA VAL A 606 -15.91 76.07 -11.12
C VAL A 606 -16.66 74.85 -11.66
N VAL A 607 -17.71 75.05 -12.49
CA VAL A 607 -18.43 73.95 -13.16
C VAL A 607 -17.53 73.23 -14.16
N PHE A 608 -16.75 73.95 -14.99
CA PHE A 608 -15.79 73.33 -15.90
C PHE A 608 -14.76 72.48 -15.13
N TRP A 609 -14.16 73.04 -14.07
CA TRP A 609 -13.19 72.35 -13.20
C TRP A 609 -13.79 71.12 -12.51
N PHE A 610 -15.03 71.18 -12.04
CA PHE A 610 -15.75 70.03 -11.50
C PHE A 610 -15.90 68.91 -12.54
N THR A 611 -16.38 69.24 -13.75
CA THR A 611 -16.59 68.23 -14.80
C THR A 611 -15.27 67.61 -15.27
N TRP A 612 -14.23 68.42 -15.48
CA TRP A 612 -12.90 67.94 -15.85
C TRP A 612 -12.31 66.96 -14.82
N TRP A 613 -12.48 67.26 -13.52
CA TRP A 613 -12.04 66.38 -12.43
C TRP A 613 -12.79 65.05 -12.40
N ARG A 614 -14.10 65.07 -12.65
CA ARG A 614 -14.91 63.84 -12.75
C ARG A 614 -14.40 62.95 -13.89
N ASP A 615 -14.06 63.55 -15.04
CA ASP A 615 -13.53 62.85 -16.21
C ASP A 615 -12.11 62.25 -15.99
N GLN A 616 -11.31 62.78 -15.05
CA GLN A 616 -10.00 62.19 -14.72
C GLN A 616 -10.11 60.87 -13.93
N ILE A 617 -11.25 60.61 -13.27
CA ILE A 617 -11.47 59.38 -12.51
C ILE A 617 -12.17 58.33 -13.41
N PRO A 618 -11.65 57.08 -13.51
CA PRO A 618 -12.32 56.04 -14.30
C PRO A 618 -13.77 55.77 -13.87
N ALA A 619 -14.65 55.53 -14.84
CA ALA A 619 -16.09 55.27 -14.61
C ALA A 619 -16.35 54.18 -13.54
N GLU A 620 -15.61 53.07 -13.59
CA GLU A 620 -15.60 51.97 -12.60
C GLU A 620 -15.44 52.41 -11.13
N ILE A 621 -14.86 53.60 -10.90
CA ILE A 621 -14.59 54.18 -9.58
C ILE A 621 -15.60 55.30 -9.29
N ASN A 622 -15.98 56.10 -10.28
CA ASN A 622 -17.03 57.13 -10.15
C ASN A 622 -18.43 56.54 -9.91
N GLU A 623 -18.73 55.35 -10.44
CA GLU A 623 -20.01 54.64 -10.23
C GLU A 623 -20.16 54.05 -8.81
N LEU A 624 -19.11 54.12 -7.98
CA LEU A 624 -19.17 53.69 -6.58
C LEU A 624 -19.93 54.74 -5.76
N ALA A 625 -20.99 54.31 -5.04
CA ALA A 625 -21.79 55.20 -4.20
C ALA A 625 -20.95 56.06 -3.23
N VAL A 626 -19.88 55.51 -2.63
CA VAL A 626 -18.99 56.25 -1.72
C VAL A 626 -18.21 57.38 -2.41
N VAL A 627 -18.01 57.30 -3.72
CA VAL A 627 -17.34 58.33 -4.54
C VAL A 627 -18.36 59.34 -5.07
N ASP A 628 -19.52 58.87 -5.54
CA ASP A 628 -20.62 59.75 -5.97
C ASP A 628 -21.18 60.56 -4.79
N ASP A 629 -21.19 60.02 -3.56
CA ASP A 629 -21.55 60.76 -2.33
C ASP A 629 -20.64 61.98 -2.09
N GLU A 630 -19.32 61.88 -2.33
CA GLU A 630 -18.41 63.04 -2.22
C GLU A 630 -18.63 64.03 -3.37
N TRP A 631 -18.83 63.56 -4.60
CA TRP A 631 -19.20 64.43 -5.74
C TRP A 631 -20.51 65.19 -5.46
N ASN A 632 -21.52 64.50 -4.91
CA ASN A 632 -22.81 65.07 -4.54
C ASN A 632 -22.68 66.08 -3.37
N LYS A 633 -21.79 65.86 -2.40
CA LYS A 633 -21.42 66.87 -1.40
C LYS A 633 -20.78 68.10 -2.04
N GLY A 634 -19.93 67.92 -3.05
CA GLY A 634 -19.32 69.03 -3.81
C GLY A 634 -20.38 69.87 -4.54
N LEU A 635 -21.31 69.21 -5.23
CA LEU A 635 -22.46 69.88 -5.86
C LEU A 635 -23.33 70.60 -4.84
N GLN A 636 -23.61 69.99 -3.67
CA GLN A 636 -24.35 70.65 -2.59
C GLN A 636 -23.61 71.88 -2.03
N GLN A 637 -22.28 71.86 -1.95
CA GLN A 637 -21.49 73.04 -1.55
C GLN A 637 -21.61 74.18 -2.58
N MET A 638 -21.56 73.87 -3.88
CA MET A 638 -21.77 74.86 -4.96
C MET A 638 -23.20 75.43 -4.94
N ASP A 639 -24.20 74.55 -4.83
CA ASP A 639 -25.62 74.90 -4.86
C ASP A 639 -26.07 75.67 -3.61
N LEU A 640 -25.39 75.47 -2.47
CA LEU A 640 -25.55 76.28 -1.25
C LEU A 640 -24.83 77.62 -1.39
N ALA A 641 -23.61 77.64 -1.95
CA ALA A 641 -22.86 78.87 -2.22
C ALA A 641 -23.54 79.80 -3.24
N SER A 642 -24.33 79.28 -4.18
CA SER A 642 -25.14 80.12 -5.09
C SER A 642 -26.41 80.70 -4.45
N ARG A 643 -26.74 80.30 -3.21
CA ARG A 643 -27.96 80.73 -2.49
C ARG A 643 -27.66 81.64 -1.29
N LEU A 644 -26.41 81.72 -0.86
CA LEU A 644 -25.97 82.64 0.18
C LEU A 644 -25.48 83.93 -0.46
N ASP A 645 -26.09 85.05 -0.06
CA ASP A 645 -25.55 86.40 -0.29
C ASP A 645 -24.35 86.65 0.64
N ASP A 646 -23.58 87.71 0.39
CA ASP A 646 -22.23 88.10 0.86
C ASP A 646 -21.89 88.02 2.38
N ARG A 647 -22.79 87.51 3.24
CA ARG A 647 -22.77 87.72 4.70
C ARG A 647 -23.04 86.47 5.55
N THR A 648 -23.02 85.28 4.95
CA THR A 648 -23.14 84.01 5.67
C THR A 648 -22.03 83.07 5.23
N GLU A 649 -21.11 82.77 6.14
CA GLU A 649 -19.98 81.89 5.90
C GLU A 649 -20.45 80.46 5.58
N LEU A 650 -19.87 79.85 4.55
CA LEU A 650 -20.11 78.44 4.22
C LEU A 650 -19.61 77.54 5.35
N PRO A 651 -20.26 76.39 5.64
CA PRO A 651 -19.71 75.42 6.57
C PRO A 651 -18.36 74.90 6.06
N HIS A 652 -17.30 75.04 6.85
CA HIS A 652 -15.99 74.47 6.51
C HIS A 652 -16.10 72.98 6.18
N PRO A 653 -15.46 72.48 5.10
CA PRO A 653 -15.48 71.07 4.75
C PRO A 653 -14.91 70.28 5.94
N THR A 654 -15.68 69.30 6.42
CA THR A 654 -15.35 68.55 7.62
C THR A 654 -14.21 67.58 7.35
N VAL A 655 -12.97 68.09 7.37
CA VAL A 655 -11.76 67.28 7.26
C VAL A 655 -11.76 66.29 8.42
N ALA A 656 -12.03 65.02 8.12
CA ALA A 656 -12.02 63.93 9.09
C ALA A 656 -10.59 63.73 9.60
N ALA A 657 -10.25 64.41 10.68
CA ALA A 657 -8.93 64.37 11.29
C ALA A 657 -8.61 62.93 11.73
N GLN A 658 -7.67 62.29 11.03
CA GLN A 658 -7.04 61.07 11.53
C GLN A 658 -6.47 61.37 12.93
N PRO A 659 -6.70 60.50 13.94
CA PRO A 659 -6.29 60.78 15.31
C PRO A 659 -4.77 60.81 15.43
N VAL A 660 -4.22 62.02 15.52
CA VAL A 660 -2.84 62.23 15.95
C VAL A 660 -2.69 61.81 17.42
N PRO A 661 -1.61 61.10 17.80
CA PRO A 661 -1.30 60.88 19.21
C PRO A 661 -0.99 62.23 19.86
N ALA A 662 -1.80 62.65 20.83
CA ALA A 662 -1.55 63.86 21.60
C ALA A 662 -0.55 63.56 22.72
N GLU A 663 0.58 64.28 22.75
CA GLU A 663 1.52 64.28 23.88
C GLU A 663 1.14 65.35 24.91
N ASP A 664 1.44 65.04 26.18
CA ASP A 664 1.59 65.92 27.35
C ASP A 664 0.48 66.92 27.76
N VAL A 665 -0.36 66.44 28.69
CA VAL A 665 -0.72 67.17 29.94
C VAL A 665 -0.80 66.15 31.11
N PRO A 666 -0.61 66.54 32.40
CA PRO A 666 0.36 65.82 33.22
C PRO A 666 -0.18 64.78 34.20
N ARG A 667 0.41 63.59 34.14
CA ARG A 667 0.77 62.67 35.26
C ARG A 667 0.03 62.84 36.60
N ALA A 668 -1.02 62.04 36.80
CA ALA A 668 -1.33 61.47 38.12
C ALA A 668 -0.52 60.17 38.36
N ALA A 669 -0.37 59.73 39.61
CA ALA A 669 0.42 58.55 39.99
C ALA A 669 -0.39 57.22 39.87
N PRO A 670 0.27 56.06 39.70
CA PRO A 670 -0.39 54.85 39.19
C PRO A 670 -0.85 53.85 40.27
N GLU A 671 -1.87 53.06 39.93
CA GLU A 671 -2.10 51.71 40.49
C GLU A 671 -1.43 50.63 39.61
N PRO A 672 -1.06 49.45 40.17
CA PRO A 672 -0.22 48.47 39.47
C PRO A 672 -0.95 47.68 38.36
N PRO A 673 -0.24 47.29 37.28
CA PRO A 673 -0.86 46.69 36.11
C PRO A 673 -1.20 45.19 36.27
N ALA A 674 -2.39 44.80 35.79
CA ALA A 674 -2.69 43.42 35.45
C ALA A 674 -1.99 43.02 34.12
N PRO A 675 -1.61 41.75 33.93
CA PRO A 675 -0.83 41.32 32.76
C PRO A 675 -1.62 41.44 31.43
N PRO A 676 -0.92 41.69 30.30
CA PRO A 676 -1.57 41.96 29.03
C PRO A 676 -2.33 40.75 28.48
N ARG A 677 -3.57 41.00 28.02
CA ARG A 677 -4.37 40.00 27.30
C ARG A 677 -3.76 39.76 25.91
N LYS A 678 -3.66 38.48 25.53
CA LYS A 678 -3.26 38.08 24.17
C LYS A 678 -4.27 38.62 23.13
N PRO A 679 -3.87 38.87 21.87
CA PRO A 679 -4.82 39.22 20.82
C PRO A 679 -5.87 38.11 20.68
N LYS A 680 -7.12 38.50 20.39
CA LYS A 680 -8.18 37.53 20.06
C LYS A 680 -7.81 36.82 18.76
N VAL A 681 -7.85 35.50 18.77
CA VAL A 681 -8.03 34.73 17.54
C VAL A 681 -9.44 35.05 17.02
N VAL A 682 -9.60 35.17 15.71
CA VAL A 682 -10.93 35.07 15.09
C VAL A 682 -11.14 33.58 14.89
N ASP A 683 -11.80 32.95 15.86
CA ASP A 683 -12.13 31.53 15.76
C ASP A 683 -13.11 31.35 14.59
N GLU A 684 -12.78 30.44 13.67
CA GLU A 684 -13.69 30.05 12.59
C GLU A 684 -14.95 29.43 13.21
N PRO A 685 -16.17 29.73 12.70
CA PRO A 685 -17.41 29.23 13.29
C PRO A 685 -17.42 27.70 13.20
N THR A 686 -17.28 27.03 14.33
CA THR A 686 -17.20 25.57 14.34
C THR A 686 -18.56 24.99 14.00
N PHE A 687 -18.63 23.77 13.46
CA PHE A 687 -19.92 23.13 13.17
C PHE A 687 -20.83 23.04 14.42
N LYS A 688 -20.25 22.98 15.63
CA LYS A 688 -21.01 23.09 16.89
C LYS A 688 -21.77 24.42 17.01
N ASP A 689 -21.19 25.52 16.55
CA ASP A 689 -21.77 26.86 16.64
C ASP A 689 -22.83 27.08 15.54
N VAL A 690 -22.70 26.38 14.40
CA VAL A 690 -23.75 26.23 13.38
C VAL A 690 -24.94 25.43 13.93
N VAL A 691 -24.69 24.33 14.65
CA VAL A 691 -25.76 23.56 15.33
C VAL A 691 -26.43 24.39 16.43
N GLU A 692 -25.67 25.18 17.20
CA GLU A 692 -26.20 26.01 18.30
C GLU A 692 -27.04 27.20 17.78
N SER A 693 -26.63 27.83 16.69
CA SER A 693 -27.45 28.86 16.00
C SER A 693 -28.72 28.26 15.39
N TRP A 694 -28.62 27.16 14.63
CA TRP A 694 -29.81 26.49 14.07
C TRP A 694 -30.79 26.01 15.16
N CYS A 695 -30.30 25.49 16.28
CA CYS A 695 -31.16 25.17 17.43
C CYS A 695 -31.90 26.43 17.94
N THR A 696 -31.22 27.57 18.00
CA THR A 696 -31.81 28.83 18.46
C THR A 696 -32.91 29.32 17.52
N ASP A 697 -32.70 29.21 16.20
CA ASP A 697 -33.68 29.59 15.18
C ASP A 697 -34.95 28.71 15.24
N GLU A 698 -34.80 27.40 15.47
CA GLU A 698 -35.91 26.44 15.66
C GLU A 698 -36.49 26.43 17.10
N GLY A 699 -36.06 27.35 17.98
CA GLY A 699 -36.56 27.46 19.36
C GLY A 699 -36.14 26.32 20.30
N LEU A 700 -35.11 25.55 19.93
CA LEU A 700 -34.52 24.45 20.70
C LEU A 700 -33.34 24.93 21.56
N ILE A 701 -33.15 24.31 22.73
CA ILE A 701 -32.04 24.62 23.64
C ILE A 701 -31.04 23.46 23.64
N MET A 702 -29.76 23.77 23.36
CA MET A 702 -28.64 22.83 23.39
C MET A 702 -27.91 22.91 24.75
N LEU A 703 -28.13 21.91 25.61
CA LEU A 703 -27.59 21.87 26.97
C LEU A 703 -26.38 20.92 27.07
N PRO A 704 -25.21 21.35 27.56
CA PRO A 704 -24.05 20.46 27.74
C PRO A 704 -24.29 19.48 28.89
N LEU A 705 -24.22 18.18 28.59
CA LEU A 705 -24.12 17.13 29.60
C LEU A 705 -22.64 16.97 29.96
N ARG A 706 -22.31 16.89 31.26
CA ARG A 706 -20.92 16.74 31.73
C ARG A 706 -20.44 15.29 31.63
N GLU A 707 -20.74 14.66 30.50
CA GLU A 707 -20.51 13.27 30.17
C GLU A 707 -19.87 13.21 28.78
N ALA A 708 -18.94 12.27 28.57
CA ALA A 708 -18.27 12.06 27.29
C ALA A 708 -18.74 10.77 26.63
N HIS A 709 -18.82 10.76 25.30
CA HIS A 709 -19.20 9.58 24.53
C HIS A 709 -18.16 8.45 24.73
N PRO A 710 -18.55 7.23 25.18
CA PRO A 710 -17.61 6.23 25.68
C PRO A 710 -16.66 5.62 24.63
N GLN A 711 -16.86 5.89 23.33
CA GLN A 711 -15.99 5.39 22.26
C GLN A 711 -15.19 6.50 21.55
N THR A 712 -15.69 7.75 21.51
CA THR A 712 -15.03 8.87 20.81
C THR A 712 -14.48 9.96 21.73
N GLY A 713 -14.80 9.92 23.03
CA GLY A 713 -14.35 10.91 24.02
C GLY A 713 -14.98 12.29 23.90
N GLN A 714 -15.89 12.50 22.94
CA GLN A 714 -16.51 13.80 22.65
C GLN A 714 -17.59 14.17 23.68
N PRO A 715 -17.78 15.48 23.97
CA PRO A 715 -18.80 15.93 24.92
C PRO A 715 -20.22 15.62 24.41
N LEU A 716 -21.08 15.17 25.32
CA LEU A 716 -22.49 14.96 25.04
C LEU A 716 -23.31 16.25 25.28
N PHE A 717 -24.29 16.48 24.43
CA PHE A 717 -25.25 17.57 24.53
C PHE A 717 -26.68 17.03 24.56
N ARG A 718 -27.61 17.82 25.08
CA ARG A 718 -29.05 17.55 25.07
C ARG A 718 -29.77 18.65 24.30
N ILE A 719 -30.36 18.31 23.16
CA ILE A 719 -31.19 19.22 22.35
C ILE A 719 -32.65 19.04 22.80
N THR A 720 -33.31 20.09 23.28
CA THR A 720 -34.67 20.01 23.85
C THR A 720 -35.48 21.28 23.63
N ALA A 721 -36.77 21.15 23.32
CA ALA A 721 -37.72 22.27 23.28
C ALA A 721 -38.19 22.72 24.68
N SER A 722 -37.80 21.99 25.73
CA SER A 722 -38.29 22.22 27.10
C SER A 722 -37.36 23.14 27.88
N ALA A 723 -37.84 24.35 28.21
CA ALA A 723 -37.16 25.33 29.07
C ALA A 723 -36.79 24.80 30.48
N THR A 724 -37.32 23.64 30.90
CA THR A 724 -36.93 22.97 32.15
C THR A 724 -35.68 22.09 32.02
N GLY A 725 -35.10 21.97 30.82
CA GLY A 725 -33.97 21.10 30.50
C GLY A 725 -34.27 19.59 30.53
N LYS A 726 -35.52 19.20 30.82
CA LYS A 726 -35.98 17.81 30.86
C LYS A 726 -36.73 17.45 29.58
N GLY A 727 -36.49 16.25 29.06
CA GLY A 727 -36.93 15.83 27.72
C GLY A 727 -35.80 15.97 26.69
N GLY A 728 -36.15 15.94 25.41
CA GLY A 728 -35.21 16.08 24.31
C GLY A 728 -34.28 14.87 24.08
N VAL A 729 -33.36 15.08 23.14
CA VAL A 729 -32.47 14.06 22.55
C VAL A 729 -31.04 14.28 23.01
N VAL A 730 -30.29 13.20 23.24
CA VAL A 730 -28.84 13.27 23.50
C VAL A 730 -28.08 13.18 22.17
N ALA A 731 -27.12 14.08 21.96
CA ALA A 731 -26.34 14.18 20.73
C ALA A 731 -24.85 14.45 21.01
N PHE A 732 -23.98 14.17 20.04
CA PHE A 732 -22.59 14.64 20.00
C PHE A 732 -22.21 15.11 18.59
N VAL A 733 -21.17 15.93 18.49
CA VAL A 733 -20.66 16.49 17.23
C VAL A 733 -19.32 15.85 16.88
N GLN A 734 -19.17 15.35 15.65
CA GLN A 734 -17.93 14.76 15.15
C GLN A 734 -17.63 15.25 13.74
N GLY A 735 -16.69 16.19 13.61
CA GLY A 735 -16.53 16.96 12.38
C GLY A 735 -17.83 17.71 12.06
N ASP A 736 -18.22 17.70 10.79
CA ASP A 736 -19.41 18.39 10.29
C ASP A 736 -20.69 17.53 10.36
N LEU A 737 -20.73 16.58 11.30
CA LEU A 737 -21.85 15.65 11.50
C LEU A 737 -22.34 15.65 12.96
N LEU A 738 -23.66 15.69 13.11
CA LEU A 738 -24.37 15.55 14.38
C LEU A 738 -24.84 14.09 14.53
N TYR A 739 -24.44 13.44 15.62
CA TYR A 739 -24.82 12.06 15.96
C TYR A 739 -25.79 12.03 17.13
N ILE A 740 -26.84 11.22 17.05
CA ILE A 740 -27.98 11.22 17.97
C ILE A 740 -28.24 9.84 18.58
N GLN A 741 -28.42 9.80 19.90
CA GLN A 741 -28.69 8.57 20.65
C GLN A 741 -30.10 8.05 20.35
N ASN A 742 -30.22 6.78 19.93
CA ASN A 742 -31.51 6.18 19.62
C ASN A 742 -32.35 5.97 20.91
N LYS A 743 -33.57 6.52 20.95
CA LYS A 743 -34.52 6.43 22.08
C LYS A 743 -34.77 4.98 22.57
N LYS A 744 -34.58 3.96 21.72
CA LYS A 744 -34.80 2.52 22.02
C LYS A 744 -33.51 1.73 22.29
N ALA A 745 -32.34 2.24 21.92
CA ALA A 745 -31.05 1.56 22.04
C ALA A 745 -29.93 2.56 22.33
N LYS A 746 -29.63 2.77 23.62
CA LYS A 746 -28.72 3.83 24.11
C LYS A 746 -27.27 3.74 23.59
N ASP A 747 -26.86 2.55 23.18
CA ASP A 747 -25.52 2.29 22.65
C ASP A 747 -25.42 2.51 21.13
N ILE A 748 -26.54 2.85 20.47
CA ILE A 748 -26.62 3.11 19.02
C ILE A 748 -26.81 4.61 18.80
N TRP A 749 -25.95 5.16 17.94
CA TRP A 749 -25.93 6.56 17.56
C TRP A 749 -26.13 6.69 16.04
N GLU A 750 -27.09 7.50 15.63
CA GLU A 750 -27.48 7.72 14.23
C GLU A 750 -26.97 9.10 13.77
N PRO A 751 -26.29 9.22 12.61
CA PRO A 751 -26.03 10.53 12.03
C PRO A 751 -27.36 11.17 11.61
N MET A 752 -27.55 12.43 11.97
CA MET A 752 -28.77 13.21 11.71
C MET A 752 -28.42 14.55 11.09
N TYR A 753 -29.22 14.97 10.12
CA TYR A 753 -29.12 16.28 9.49
C TYR A 753 -29.91 17.33 10.29
N LEU A 754 -29.60 18.61 10.06
CA LEU A 754 -30.37 19.74 10.60
C LEU A 754 -31.64 19.90 9.75
N ASN A 755 -32.72 19.27 10.21
CA ASN A 755 -34.03 19.26 9.56
C ASN A 755 -35.17 18.97 10.56
N ASP A 756 -36.41 19.04 10.09
CA ASP A 756 -37.65 18.89 10.86
C ASP A 756 -37.67 17.62 11.74
N GLN A 757 -37.03 16.52 11.29
CA GLN A 757 -36.97 15.25 12.03
C GLN A 757 -36.15 15.36 13.33
N LEU A 758 -35.21 16.31 13.40
CA LEU A 758 -34.50 16.65 14.63
C LEU A 758 -35.43 17.41 15.59
N VAL A 759 -36.21 18.38 15.08
CA VAL A 759 -37.19 19.14 15.86
C VAL A 759 -38.24 18.22 16.47
N GLU A 760 -38.87 17.35 15.67
CA GLU A 760 -39.84 16.35 16.13
C GLU A 760 -39.26 15.47 17.26
N ARG A 761 -38.08 14.88 17.02
CA ARG A 761 -37.41 14.01 18.00
C ARG A 761 -37.10 14.76 19.31
N ALA A 762 -36.75 16.05 19.24
CA ALA A 762 -36.38 16.92 20.36
C ALA A 762 -37.58 17.49 21.15
N GLU A 763 -38.72 17.74 20.49
CA GLU A 763 -40.01 18.00 21.16
C GLU A 763 -40.55 16.77 21.88
N GLY A 764 -40.14 15.57 21.46
CA GLY A 764 -40.54 14.30 22.06
C GLY A 764 -41.54 13.48 21.25
N LYS A 765 -41.83 13.91 20.02
CA LYS A 765 -42.52 13.11 18.99
C LYS A 765 -41.64 11.92 18.56
#